data_AF-A0A557NYK9-F1
#
_entry.id   AF-A0A557NYK9-F1
#
_cell.length_a   1.000
_cell.length_b   1.000
_cell.length_c   1.000
_cell.angle_alpha   90.00
_cell.angle_beta   90.00
_cell.angle_gamma   90.00
#
_symmetry.space_group_name_H-M   'P 1'
#
loop_
_entity.id
_entity.type
_entity.pdbx_description
1 polymer ?
#
loop_
_entity_poly.entity_id
_entity_poly.type
_entity_poly.pdbx_seq_one_letter_code
_entity_poly.pdbx_strand_id
1 'polypeptide(L)'
;MLSTLAFSAPIHASLYNTIVAQDGSGDYTTIQEALKNAPQNNSRYTIYIKNGTYNEKLEIERPNLYLIGESQTNTIITATTASGTVKDDGTTWGTTGSRTVNINADNFTARNLTIANGFDFPSNQEKADDDPTKVKSTQAVALLISKSGNHAQFKNISLEGYQDTLYIKSPMNYFDQSKISGHVDFIFGYGGALIENSQIIARNRTDVSEGNTYGYITAPATNIDQPYGFVFKNCQLNKESADIPANSFALGRPWHPTSTFEDGRYADPNAIGHTAFINCHIDDHIYGWDKMSGKDINQNTIWFYPEDSRFWEFDNTGEGVINDNHAYRPQLTHQQAKQYSNNHILDGWIPDISLAAHSKLQGEVFNTAMQFPATVEIIDSVGQKVVSLTDKKGRYVADISKMTLPLVASVNDHSGVSCLKSDKRRSLCMSAIITDAKPGETSTGNINPFTDVMVSGLAHAVGIDGPQQLVAKDYVPALPLAEFEKARAHFQHAFSEQFQHGSLDNLDNLSPENYPTKYSKAMKSLTDRVLHNRGYTTSTGLASSTTLTDLAFHPILSVESNPKYQFEPDQLEQVAHQIKAASTRVFLVGDSTVSNYEKDVYPRMGWGQAFDLQYSTPHLAIVNAARSGRSSRDFINGRWLSSIEPYTKPGDYLFIEFSHNDEKCNGAKGERGPIDVANLCTYPNSADGKPQYPEMKPHYSFQHSLERYLAFAKKHKMQPVLLTGTARAKTVDGEYGAPITPSQHITKQNSDYGYAFFGSYTQTVIDTAKKHNVPLIDMQDKSIRLGDEAGNAWSDIWLVVDPGHYPYYEGRTGSIDKPDTTHFQEYGAKVLTQLVVEHIKTDPKLKKLARELKL
;
A
#
# COMPACT_ATOMS: atom_id res chain seq x y z
N MET A 1 46.66 9.79 0.70
CA MET A 1 45.51 9.78 1.64
C MET A 1 44.73 8.51 1.38
N LEU A 2 44.60 7.63 2.38
CA LEU A 2 43.73 6.46 2.26
C LEU A 2 42.28 6.96 2.11
N SER A 3 41.65 6.63 0.98
CA SER A 3 40.20 6.72 0.83
C SER A 3 39.61 5.65 1.74
N THR A 4 39.20 6.05 2.95
CA THR A 4 38.22 5.31 3.72
C THR A 4 36.93 5.31 2.90
N LEU A 5 36.57 4.17 2.31
CA LEU A 5 35.23 3.90 1.81
C LEU A 5 34.26 4.11 2.99
N ALA A 6 33.63 5.28 3.03
CA ALA A 6 32.51 5.52 3.91
C ALA A 6 31.35 4.67 3.38
N PHE A 7 31.00 3.61 4.09
CA PHE A 7 29.75 2.89 3.83
C PHE A 7 28.59 3.83 4.13
N SER A 8 27.72 4.05 3.15
CA SER A 8 26.50 4.84 3.31
C SER A 8 25.57 4.10 4.27
N ALA A 9 25.14 4.76 5.35
CA ALA A 9 24.08 4.20 6.19
C ALA A 9 22.79 4.02 5.35
N PRO A 10 22.01 2.95 5.57
CA PRO A 10 20.76 2.78 4.85
C PRO A 10 19.79 3.93 5.16
N ILE A 11 19.10 4.42 4.15
CA ILE A 11 17.90 5.23 4.37
C ILE A 11 16.79 4.27 4.75
N HIS A 12 16.19 4.51 5.91
CA HIS A 12 14.99 3.82 6.35
C HIS A 12 13.75 4.57 5.85
N ALA A 13 12.67 3.88 5.57
CA ALA A 13 11.40 4.45 5.17
C ALA A 13 10.76 5.18 6.35
N SER A 14 10.05 6.24 6.05
CA SER A 14 9.22 6.95 7.03
C SER A 14 7.86 6.27 7.16
N LEU A 15 7.85 5.05 7.72
CA LEU A 15 6.62 4.46 8.25
C LEU A 15 6.10 5.34 9.39
N TYR A 16 4.78 5.45 9.54
CA TYR A 16 4.21 6.37 10.52
C TYR A 16 4.12 5.77 11.92
N ASN A 17 4.47 6.59 12.92
CA ASN A 17 4.32 6.28 14.34
C ASN A 17 2.91 6.62 14.84
N THR A 18 2.34 7.70 14.31
CA THR A 18 1.00 8.16 14.66
C THR A 18 0.31 8.78 13.45
N ILE A 19 -1.02 8.79 13.49
CA ILE A 19 -1.89 9.35 12.45
C ILE A 19 -2.78 10.47 13.02
N VAL A 20 -2.89 11.57 12.28
CA VAL A 20 -3.75 12.70 12.59
C VAL A 20 -4.89 12.74 11.57
N ALA A 21 -6.15 12.79 12.04
CA ALA A 21 -7.32 12.91 11.19
C ALA A 21 -8.43 13.72 11.87
N GLN A 22 -8.92 14.79 11.21
CA GLN A 22 -9.94 15.67 11.78
C GLN A 22 -11.29 14.97 12.00
N ASP A 23 -11.57 13.89 11.28
CA ASP A 23 -12.80 13.09 11.38
C ASP A 23 -12.80 12.11 12.57
N GLY A 24 -11.73 12.08 13.36
CA GLY A 24 -11.59 11.17 14.50
C GLY A 24 -11.14 9.76 14.13
N SER A 25 -10.81 9.49 12.87
CA SER A 25 -10.29 8.19 12.41
C SER A 25 -8.79 7.97 12.67
N GLY A 26 -8.11 8.95 13.28
CA GLY A 26 -6.69 8.89 13.65
C GLY A 26 -6.48 8.85 15.16
N ASP A 27 -5.21 8.74 15.59
CA ASP A 27 -4.84 8.75 17.01
C ASP A 27 -5.08 10.14 17.64
N TYR A 28 -4.97 11.19 16.82
CA TYR A 28 -5.19 12.58 17.20
C TYR A 28 -6.05 13.30 16.17
N THR A 29 -6.75 14.35 16.61
CA THR A 29 -7.55 15.22 15.73
C THR A 29 -6.80 16.47 15.27
N THR A 30 -5.72 16.82 15.96
CA THR A 30 -4.86 17.99 15.66
C THR A 30 -3.39 17.58 15.59
N ILE A 31 -2.62 18.34 14.81
CA ILE A 31 -1.18 18.10 14.64
C ILE A 31 -0.44 18.53 15.92
N GLN A 32 -0.84 19.63 16.57
CA GLN A 32 -0.29 20.07 17.85
C GLN A 32 -0.37 18.98 18.93
N GLU A 33 -1.49 18.28 19.02
CA GLU A 33 -1.65 17.22 20.01
C GLU A 33 -0.70 16.05 19.72
N ALA A 34 -0.54 15.66 18.45
CA ALA A 34 0.42 14.63 18.06
C ALA A 34 1.87 15.05 18.38
N LEU A 35 2.25 16.30 18.11
CA LEU A 35 3.58 16.84 18.43
C LEU A 35 3.84 16.83 19.94
N LYS A 36 2.85 17.24 20.74
CA LYS A 36 2.95 17.28 22.20
C LYS A 36 3.17 15.89 22.81
N ASN A 37 2.53 14.87 22.23
CA ASN A 37 2.61 13.49 22.71
C ASN A 37 3.77 12.68 22.09
N ALA A 38 4.49 13.25 21.12
CA ALA A 38 5.68 12.63 20.56
C ALA A 38 6.75 12.41 21.66
N PRO A 39 7.49 11.28 21.64
CA PRO A 39 8.53 11.01 22.62
C PRO A 39 9.66 12.03 22.50
N GLN A 40 10.06 12.61 23.63
CA GLN A 40 11.08 13.67 23.70
C GLN A 40 12.50 13.08 23.64
N ASN A 41 12.85 12.48 22.50
CA ASN A 41 14.15 11.89 22.21
C ASN A 41 14.53 12.12 20.74
N ASN A 42 15.73 11.68 20.35
CA ASN A 42 16.25 11.88 18.99
C ASN A 42 15.90 10.74 18.01
N SER A 43 15.03 9.79 18.38
CA SER A 43 14.63 8.76 17.41
C SER A 43 13.82 9.39 16.29
N ARG A 44 13.83 8.79 15.09
CA ARG A 44 12.90 9.19 14.04
C ARG A 44 11.45 9.09 14.56
N TYR A 45 10.63 10.10 14.28
CA TYR A 45 9.20 10.08 14.58
C TYR A 45 8.41 10.66 13.42
N THR A 46 7.50 9.87 12.87
CA THR A 46 6.72 10.19 11.68
C THR A 46 5.25 10.35 12.06
N ILE A 47 4.69 11.51 11.75
CA ILE A 47 3.26 11.82 11.87
C ILE A 47 2.66 11.80 10.47
N TYR A 48 1.72 10.89 10.25
CA TYR A 48 0.91 10.87 9.03
C TYR A 48 -0.33 11.74 9.22
N ILE A 49 -0.62 12.62 8.28
CA ILE A 49 -1.71 13.60 8.38
C ILE A 49 -2.68 13.34 7.23
N LYS A 50 -3.91 12.93 7.55
CA LYS A 50 -4.95 12.70 6.54
C LYS A 50 -5.34 14.00 5.83
N ASN A 51 -6.10 13.89 4.74
CA ASN A 51 -6.69 15.04 4.08
C ASN A 51 -7.57 15.84 5.07
N GLY A 52 -7.45 17.16 5.02
CA GLY A 52 -8.09 18.09 5.95
C GLY A 52 -7.43 19.47 5.93
N THR A 53 -8.13 20.46 6.48
CA THR A 53 -7.60 21.82 6.69
C THR A 53 -7.38 22.06 8.17
N TYR A 54 -6.13 22.00 8.58
CA TYR A 54 -5.64 22.12 9.94
C TYR A 54 -5.31 23.58 10.25
N ASN A 55 -6.23 24.27 10.93
CA ASN A 55 -6.09 25.67 11.33
C ASN A 55 -5.24 25.79 12.60
N GLU A 56 -3.92 25.71 12.43
CA GLU A 56 -2.96 25.36 13.47
C GLU A 56 -1.65 26.15 13.30
N LYS A 57 -1.13 26.78 14.37
CA LYS A 57 0.23 27.36 14.40
C LYS A 57 1.21 26.38 15.04
N LEU A 58 2.10 25.79 14.26
CA LEU A 58 3.00 24.72 14.71
C LEU A 58 4.37 25.24 15.13
N GLU A 59 4.86 24.74 16.27
CA GLU A 59 6.25 24.88 16.72
C GLU A 59 6.90 23.49 16.71
N ILE A 60 7.90 23.30 15.87
CA ILE A 60 8.62 22.03 15.73
C ILE A 60 9.97 22.15 16.44
N GLU A 61 10.03 21.64 17.66
CA GLU A 61 11.23 21.69 18.51
C GLU A 61 11.92 20.33 18.67
N ARG A 62 11.31 19.27 18.13
CA ARG A 62 11.82 17.90 18.18
C ARG A 62 12.67 17.60 16.93
N PRO A 63 13.94 17.18 17.07
CA PRO A 63 14.74 16.77 15.92
C PRO A 63 14.23 15.45 15.32
N ASN A 64 14.62 15.15 14.08
CA ASN A 64 14.26 13.89 13.38
C ASN A 64 12.74 13.66 13.29
N LEU A 65 11.95 14.73 13.16
CA LEU A 65 10.51 14.69 12.99
C LEU A 65 10.13 14.72 11.50
N TYR A 66 9.17 13.87 11.13
CA TYR A 66 8.66 13.73 9.76
C TYR A 66 7.15 14.01 9.76
N LEU A 67 6.71 14.97 8.95
CA LEU A 67 5.29 15.20 8.63
C LEU A 67 5.00 14.69 7.22
N ILE A 68 4.08 13.75 7.08
CA ILE A 68 3.68 13.20 5.78
C ILE A 68 2.19 13.43 5.61
N GLY A 69 1.80 14.25 4.63
CA GLY A 69 0.40 14.40 4.26
C GLY A 69 -0.09 13.27 3.35
N GLU A 70 -1.40 13.01 3.40
CA GLU A 70 -2.09 12.10 2.48
C GLU A 70 -2.07 12.62 1.05
N SER A 71 -2.16 13.94 0.86
CA SER A 71 -1.98 14.58 -0.44
C SER A 71 -1.49 16.01 -0.32
N GLN A 72 -0.66 16.44 -1.28
CA GLN A 72 -0.16 17.83 -1.34
C GLN A 72 -1.30 18.84 -1.28
N THR A 73 -2.35 18.63 -2.07
CA THR A 73 -3.41 19.63 -2.28
C THR A 73 -4.50 19.61 -1.22
N ASN A 74 -4.72 18.49 -0.53
CA ASN A 74 -5.84 18.37 0.42
C ASN A 74 -5.41 18.20 1.88
N THR A 75 -4.12 17.97 2.18
CA THR A 75 -3.59 18.07 3.54
C THR A 75 -2.99 19.46 3.74
N ILE A 76 -3.75 20.38 4.33
CA ILE A 76 -3.41 21.81 4.40
C ILE A 76 -3.21 22.21 5.86
N ILE A 77 -2.03 22.74 6.19
CA ILE A 77 -1.72 23.36 7.47
C ILE A 77 -1.77 24.87 7.27
N THR A 78 -2.65 25.58 7.97
CA THR A 78 -2.85 27.01 7.78
C THR A 78 -3.06 27.76 9.09
N ALA A 79 -2.66 29.03 9.11
CA ALA A 79 -3.05 29.98 10.13
C ALA A 79 -3.09 31.36 9.48
N THR A 80 -4.01 32.22 9.93
CA THR A 80 -4.13 33.59 9.42
C THR A 80 -3.42 34.53 10.37
N THR A 81 -2.22 34.99 10.02
CA THR A 81 -1.52 35.99 10.81
C THR A 81 -0.61 36.81 9.91
N ALA A 82 -0.88 38.12 9.79
CA ALA A 82 0.09 39.07 9.26
C ALA A 82 0.94 39.60 10.42
N SER A 83 2.10 40.16 10.11
CA SER A 83 2.96 40.69 11.16
C SER A 83 2.40 41.93 11.83
N GLY A 84 1.60 42.74 11.14
CA GLY A 84 0.84 43.84 11.74
C GLY A 84 -0.42 43.39 12.48
N THR A 85 -0.78 42.11 12.46
CA THR A 85 -1.89 41.59 13.29
C THR A 85 -1.55 41.86 14.75
N VAL A 86 -2.52 42.42 15.47
CA VAL A 86 -2.39 42.77 16.89
C VAL A 86 -2.71 41.54 17.74
N LYS A 87 -1.91 41.29 18.78
CA LYS A 87 -2.13 40.27 19.81
C LYS A 87 -3.04 40.81 20.91
N ASP A 88 -3.46 39.92 21.80
CA ASP A 88 -4.27 40.26 22.98
C ASP A 88 -3.57 41.29 23.91
N ASP A 89 -2.24 41.33 23.93
CA ASP A 89 -1.44 42.28 24.72
C ASP A 89 -1.26 43.66 24.06
N GLY A 90 -1.86 43.89 22.89
CA GLY A 90 -1.77 45.13 22.13
C GLY A 90 -0.49 45.27 21.29
N THR A 91 0.45 44.33 21.37
CA THR A 91 1.63 44.31 20.50
C THR A 91 1.33 43.60 19.18
N THR A 92 2.12 43.85 18.15
CA THR A 92 1.97 43.16 16.87
C THR A 92 2.71 41.81 16.87
N TRP A 93 2.28 40.87 16.03
CA TRP A 93 2.99 39.59 15.85
C TRP A 93 4.43 39.75 15.34
N GLY A 94 4.69 40.74 14.48
CA GLY A 94 5.99 40.88 13.82
C GLY A 94 6.25 39.76 12.81
N THR A 95 7.17 39.95 11.85
CA THR A 95 7.36 39.00 10.73
C THR A 95 7.63 37.59 11.23
N THR A 96 8.53 37.47 12.22
CA THR A 96 8.86 36.18 12.83
C THR A 96 7.70 35.58 13.62
N GLY A 97 6.72 36.36 14.11
CA GLY A 97 5.52 35.84 14.80
C GLY A 97 4.37 35.48 13.86
N SER A 98 4.42 35.93 12.61
CA SER A 98 3.36 35.70 11.61
C SER A 98 3.31 34.27 11.06
N ARG A 99 4.44 33.55 11.06
CA ARG A 99 4.59 32.13 10.66
C ARG A 99 3.44 31.20 11.05
N THR A 100 2.96 30.42 10.09
CA THR A 100 2.08 29.27 10.36
C THR A 100 2.87 28.13 10.99
N VAL A 101 4.01 27.77 10.42
CA VAL A 101 4.88 26.70 10.92
C VAL A 101 6.27 27.25 11.20
N ASN A 102 6.80 26.97 12.39
CA ASN A 102 8.18 27.25 12.76
C ASN A 102 8.95 25.93 12.95
N ILE A 103 10.00 25.73 12.17
CA ILE A 103 10.95 24.64 12.32
C ILE A 103 12.13 25.12 13.15
N ASN A 104 12.20 24.67 14.40
CA ASN A 104 13.21 25.04 15.38
C ASN A 104 14.02 23.84 15.88
N ALA A 105 14.19 22.83 15.03
CA ALA A 105 14.96 21.63 15.31
C ALA A 105 15.59 21.02 14.06
N ASP A 106 16.72 20.34 14.25
CA ASP A 106 17.54 19.77 13.17
C ASP A 106 16.88 18.52 12.53
N ASN A 107 17.17 18.27 11.26
CA ASN A 107 16.70 17.08 10.51
C ASN A 107 15.17 16.92 10.44
N PHE A 108 14.45 18.04 10.27
CA PHE A 108 13.01 18.01 10.00
C PHE A 108 12.72 17.58 8.56
N THR A 109 11.63 16.83 8.36
CA THR A 109 11.16 16.43 7.02
C THR A 109 9.67 16.70 6.86
N ALA A 110 9.26 17.29 5.72
CA ALA A 110 7.84 17.37 5.34
C ALA A 110 7.60 16.91 3.90
N ARG A 111 6.50 16.18 3.69
CA ARG A 111 6.15 15.60 2.39
C ARG A 111 4.64 15.63 2.12
N ASN A 112 4.28 15.77 0.84
CA ASN A 112 2.90 15.63 0.35
C ASN A 112 1.88 16.45 1.16
N LEU A 113 2.17 17.71 1.47
CA LEU A 113 1.26 18.59 2.21
C LEU A 113 1.42 20.05 1.77
N THR A 114 0.45 20.89 2.14
CA THR A 114 0.49 22.34 1.96
C THR A 114 0.68 23.03 3.30
N ILE A 115 1.56 24.03 3.34
CA ILE A 115 1.68 24.98 4.46
C ILE A 115 1.33 26.36 3.91
N ALA A 116 0.28 26.97 4.44
CA ALA A 116 -0.22 28.26 3.99
C ALA A 116 -0.24 29.28 5.13
N ASN A 117 -0.06 30.56 4.81
CA ASN A 117 -0.55 31.64 5.65
C ASN A 117 -1.86 32.17 5.08
N GLY A 118 -2.94 32.06 5.85
CA GLY A 118 -4.28 32.45 5.44
C GLY A 118 -4.55 33.95 5.43
N PHE A 119 -3.53 34.81 5.54
CA PHE A 119 -3.71 36.26 5.44
C PHE A 119 -4.10 36.67 4.01
N ASP A 120 -5.31 37.19 3.88
CA ASP A 120 -5.85 37.67 2.60
C ASP A 120 -5.30 39.06 2.26
N PHE A 121 -4.11 39.06 1.67
CA PHE A 121 -3.44 40.29 1.24
C PHE A 121 -4.28 41.10 0.25
N PRO A 122 -4.82 40.54 -0.87
CA PRO A 122 -5.62 41.31 -1.82
C PRO A 122 -6.79 42.04 -1.15
N SER A 123 -7.60 41.32 -0.37
CA SER A 123 -8.72 41.95 0.34
C SER A 123 -8.27 42.99 1.35
N ASN A 124 -7.11 42.83 1.99
CA ASN A 124 -6.54 43.86 2.86
C ASN A 124 -6.15 45.14 2.10
N GLN A 125 -5.59 45.00 0.89
CA GLN A 125 -5.18 46.14 0.09
C GLN A 125 -6.35 46.93 -0.48
N GLU A 126 -7.47 46.25 -0.79
CA GLU A 126 -8.72 46.87 -1.26
C GLU A 126 -9.43 47.74 -0.21
N LYS A 127 -9.12 47.55 1.07
CA LYS A 127 -9.66 48.39 2.15
C LYS A 127 -9.26 49.85 1.98
N ALA A 128 -10.14 50.76 2.39
CA ALA A 128 -9.83 52.18 2.45
C ALA A 128 -8.65 52.46 3.39
N ASP A 129 -7.84 53.48 3.11
CA ASP A 129 -6.63 53.78 3.89
C ASP A 129 -6.90 54.18 5.35
N ASP A 130 -8.12 54.66 5.63
CA ASP A 130 -8.63 55.02 6.94
C ASP A 130 -9.42 53.89 7.63
N ASP A 131 -9.58 52.72 6.99
CA ASP A 131 -10.18 51.54 7.61
C ASP A 131 -9.29 51.06 8.78
N PRO A 132 -9.79 51.06 10.03
CA PRO A 132 -9.00 50.68 11.20
C PRO A 132 -8.58 49.20 11.18
N THR A 133 -9.17 48.37 10.31
CA THR A 133 -8.83 46.96 10.12
C THR A 133 -7.85 46.71 8.98
N LYS A 134 -7.41 47.76 8.26
CA LYS A 134 -6.36 47.66 7.25
C LYS A 134 -5.00 47.46 7.92
N VAL A 135 -4.42 46.29 7.68
CA VAL A 135 -3.10 45.94 8.21
C VAL A 135 -2.03 46.59 7.33
N LYS A 136 -1.22 47.48 7.92
CA LYS A 136 -0.13 48.17 7.19
C LYS A 136 1.10 47.30 7.01
N SER A 137 1.45 46.55 8.05
CA SER A 137 2.52 45.55 7.98
C SER A 137 1.92 44.25 7.47
N THR A 138 1.97 44.01 6.17
CA THR A 138 1.26 42.95 5.42
C THR A 138 1.98 41.61 5.20
N GLN A 139 3.30 41.56 5.34
CA GLN A 139 4.09 40.33 5.47
C GLN A 139 3.47 39.26 6.39
N ALA A 140 3.38 38.03 5.89
CA ALA A 140 2.64 36.93 6.49
C ALA A 140 3.29 35.59 6.14
N VAL A 141 4.18 35.12 7.02
CA VAL A 141 5.03 33.95 6.79
C VAL A 141 4.21 32.66 6.85
N ALA A 142 4.36 31.78 5.87
CA ALA A 142 3.79 30.43 5.92
C ALA A 142 4.75 29.49 6.68
N LEU A 143 6.02 29.47 6.26
CA LEU A 143 7.05 28.61 6.85
C LEU A 143 8.25 29.45 7.32
N LEU A 144 8.60 29.31 8.59
CA LEU A 144 9.86 29.79 9.16
C LEU A 144 10.75 28.58 9.45
N ILE A 145 11.97 28.61 8.93
CA ILE A 145 13.05 27.73 9.37
C ILE A 145 13.98 28.55 10.27
N SER A 146 13.92 28.28 11.57
CA SER A 146 14.72 29.00 12.58
C SER A 146 16.19 28.58 12.55
N LYS A 147 17.04 29.28 13.32
CA LYS A 147 18.50 29.01 13.35
C LYS A 147 18.82 27.55 13.74
N SER A 148 18.02 26.96 14.62
CA SER A 148 18.13 25.56 15.03
C SER A 148 17.51 24.56 14.05
N GLY A 149 16.77 25.04 13.04
CA GLY A 149 16.10 24.25 12.01
C GLY A 149 17.02 23.89 10.85
N ASN A 150 18.23 23.42 11.11
CA ASN A 150 19.15 23.03 10.04
C ASN A 150 18.77 21.66 9.44
N HIS A 151 19.29 21.35 8.26
CA HIS A 151 19.02 20.09 7.54
C HIS A 151 17.52 19.80 7.36
N ALA A 152 16.69 20.85 7.26
CA ALA A 152 15.27 20.68 6.99
C ALA A 152 15.08 20.34 5.51
N GLN A 153 14.30 19.30 5.23
CA GLN A 153 14.06 18.81 3.88
C GLN A 153 12.57 18.68 3.54
N PHE A 154 12.23 19.06 2.32
CA PHE A 154 10.84 19.16 1.87
C PHE A 154 10.72 18.53 0.49
N LYS A 155 9.74 17.65 0.30
CA LYS A 155 9.47 17.04 -1.02
C LYS A 155 7.99 17.05 -1.34
N ASN A 156 7.65 17.53 -2.53
CA ASN A 156 6.27 17.60 -2.99
C ASN A 156 5.37 18.37 -1.99
N ILE A 157 5.84 19.51 -1.48
CA ILE A 157 5.03 20.42 -0.65
C ILE A 157 4.54 21.62 -1.44
N SER A 158 3.48 22.28 -0.97
CA SER A 158 3.10 23.62 -1.41
C SER A 158 3.31 24.61 -0.25
N LEU A 159 4.03 25.71 -0.49
CA LEU A 159 4.14 26.84 0.42
C LEU A 159 3.35 28.01 -0.16
N GLU A 160 2.32 28.44 0.55
CA GLU A 160 1.35 29.39 0.03
C GLU A 160 1.27 30.65 0.88
N GLY A 161 1.46 31.78 0.23
CA GLY A 161 1.40 33.09 0.86
C GLY A 161 1.37 34.20 -0.17
N TYR A 162 1.77 35.38 0.28
CA TYR A 162 1.75 36.61 -0.50
C TYR A 162 3.08 37.34 -0.29
N GLN A 163 3.20 38.09 0.80
CA GLN A 163 4.46 38.73 1.20
C GLN A 163 5.16 37.88 2.28
N ASP A 164 6.46 37.64 2.11
CA ASP A 164 7.32 36.91 3.05
C ASP A 164 6.91 35.43 3.29
N THR A 165 6.45 34.69 2.26
CA THR A 165 5.94 33.31 2.41
C THR A 165 6.91 32.34 3.12
N LEU A 166 8.19 32.33 2.74
CA LEU A 166 9.22 31.42 3.26
C LEU A 166 10.38 32.21 3.87
N TYR A 167 10.58 32.05 5.18
CA TYR A 167 11.65 32.68 5.94
C TYR A 167 12.70 31.65 6.39
N ILE A 168 13.94 31.75 5.89
CA ILE A 168 15.01 30.79 6.20
C ILE A 168 16.13 31.46 7.02
N LYS A 169 16.40 30.96 8.22
CA LYS A 169 17.49 31.45 9.11
C LYS A 169 18.63 30.45 9.29
N SER A 170 18.44 29.16 8.98
CA SER A 170 19.47 28.12 9.05
C SER A 170 20.23 27.99 7.72
N PRO A 171 21.52 27.60 7.74
CA PRO A 171 22.38 27.66 6.55
C PRO A 171 22.12 26.57 5.50
N MET A 172 21.59 25.39 5.87
CA MET A 172 21.50 24.24 4.97
C MET A 172 20.11 23.60 5.02
N ASN A 173 19.36 23.72 3.93
CA ASN A 173 18.02 23.16 3.78
C ASN A 173 17.80 22.68 2.34
N TYR A 174 16.84 21.78 2.12
CA TYR A 174 16.59 21.18 0.82
C TYR A 174 15.10 21.14 0.45
N PHE A 175 14.76 21.59 -0.76
CA PHE A 175 13.42 21.51 -1.31
C PHE A 175 13.46 20.82 -2.66
N ASP A 176 12.63 19.80 -2.86
CA ASP A 176 12.55 19.03 -4.10
C ASP A 176 11.09 18.92 -4.56
N GLN A 177 10.85 19.05 -5.87
CA GLN A 177 9.52 18.87 -6.47
C GLN A 177 8.40 19.67 -5.78
N SER A 178 8.71 20.85 -5.26
CA SER A 178 7.79 21.63 -4.42
C SER A 178 7.23 22.84 -5.16
N LYS A 179 6.21 23.47 -4.59
CA LYS A 179 5.62 24.73 -5.07
C LYS A 179 5.79 25.80 -4.00
N ILE A 180 6.23 26.98 -4.39
CA ILE A 180 6.36 28.13 -3.48
C ILE A 180 5.73 29.32 -4.16
N SER A 181 4.71 29.93 -3.53
CA SER A 181 3.97 31.04 -4.11
C SER A 181 4.00 32.30 -3.24
N GLY A 182 4.07 33.44 -3.90
CA GLY A 182 3.99 34.76 -3.28
C GLY A 182 4.28 35.87 -4.28
N HIS A 183 4.43 37.11 -3.80
CA HIS A 183 4.81 38.25 -4.62
C HIS A 183 6.04 38.99 -4.10
N VAL A 184 5.98 39.60 -2.92
CA VAL A 184 7.07 40.43 -2.38
C VAL A 184 7.90 39.59 -1.41
N ASP A 185 9.20 39.48 -1.70
CA ASP A 185 10.22 38.86 -0.85
C ASP A 185 9.81 37.46 -0.35
N PHE A 186 9.08 36.71 -1.19
CA PHE A 186 8.38 35.53 -0.68
C PHE A 186 9.32 34.35 -0.39
N ILE A 187 10.60 34.44 -0.77
CA ILE A 187 11.69 33.60 -0.26
C ILE A 187 12.79 34.52 0.28
N PHE A 188 12.94 34.61 1.59
CA PHE A 188 13.86 35.57 2.22
C PHE A 188 14.54 34.99 3.45
N GLY A 189 15.63 35.62 3.88
CA GLY A 189 16.33 35.21 5.10
C GLY A 189 17.84 35.21 5.04
N TYR A 190 18.44 34.90 6.18
CA TYR A 190 19.88 34.81 6.40
C TYR A 190 20.48 33.49 5.91
N GLY A 191 19.63 32.46 5.87
CA GLY A 191 20.04 31.09 5.70
C GLY A 191 20.35 30.70 4.26
N GLY A 192 20.36 29.39 4.02
CA GLY A 192 20.57 28.82 2.70
C GLY A 192 19.65 27.65 2.42
N ALA A 193 19.33 27.46 1.15
CA ALA A 193 18.54 26.34 0.68
C ALA A 193 18.90 25.98 -0.75
N LEU A 194 19.01 24.68 -0.99
CA LEU A 194 18.98 24.13 -2.33
C LEU A 194 17.53 23.80 -2.70
N ILE A 195 16.99 24.47 -3.72
CA ILE A 195 15.63 24.30 -4.22
C ILE A 195 15.73 23.72 -5.63
N GLU A 196 15.31 22.48 -5.83
CA GLU A 196 15.42 21.80 -7.12
C GLU A 196 14.09 21.26 -7.64
N ASN A 197 13.97 21.17 -8.97
CA ASN A 197 12.82 20.57 -9.67
C ASN A 197 11.47 21.17 -9.24
N SER A 198 11.46 22.43 -8.80
CA SER A 198 10.34 23.06 -8.11
C SER A 198 9.72 24.18 -8.93
N GLN A 199 8.48 24.52 -8.62
CA GLN A 199 7.75 25.64 -9.23
C GLN A 199 7.75 26.83 -8.27
N ILE A 200 8.20 27.97 -8.76
CA ILE A 200 8.26 29.24 -8.05
C ILE A 200 7.23 30.16 -8.69
N ILE A 201 6.16 30.46 -7.96
CA ILE A 201 4.92 31.02 -8.54
C ILE A 201 4.76 32.47 -8.08
N ALA A 202 4.96 33.40 -9.01
CA ALA A 202 4.71 34.83 -8.80
C ALA A 202 3.20 35.10 -8.85
N ARG A 203 2.64 35.64 -7.76
CA ARG A 203 1.20 35.89 -7.60
C ARG A 203 0.79 37.29 -8.05
N ASN A 204 -0.44 37.42 -8.54
CA ASN A 204 -0.93 38.68 -9.08
C ASN A 204 -1.09 39.76 -7.99
N ARG A 205 -1.02 41.04 -8.39
CA ARG A 205 -1.23 42.22 -7.56
C ARG A 205 -2.18 43.17 -8.27
N THR A 206 -3.32 43.45 -7.66
CA THR A 206 -4.32 44.40 -8.19
C THR A 206 -4.15 45.80 -7.62
N ASP A 207 -3.37 45.95 -6.54
CA ASP A 207 -3.08 47.22 -5.87
C ASP A 207 -1.84 47.94 -6.42
N VAL A 208 -1.23 47.40 -7.48
CA VAL A 208 -0.06 47.98 -8.16
C VAL A 208 -0.47 48.34 -9.59
N SER A 209 -0.23 49.58 -10.00
CA SER A 209 -0.49 49.99 -11.38
C SER A 209 0.51 49.36 -12.35
N GLU A 210 0.04 49.03 -13.55
CA GLU A 210 0.86 48.53 -14.65
C GLU A 210 2.13 49.39 -14.87
N GLY A 211 3.25 48.74 -15.14
CA GLY A 211 4.56 49.38 -15.29
C GLY A 211 5.35 49.56 -13.99
N ASN A 212 4.78 49.21 -12.82
CA ASN A 212 5.50 49.14 -11.56
C ASN A 212 5.85 47.69 -11.18
N THR A 213 6.82 47.54 -10.28
CA THR A 213 7.23 46.25 -9.73
C THR A 213 6.13 45.64 -8.86
N TYR A 214 5.63 44.45 -9.23
CA TYR A 214 4.63 43.67 -8.49
C TYR A 214 5.27 42.92 -7.32
N GLY A 215 6.54 42.51 -7.45
CA GLY A 215 7.25 41.83 -6.38
C GLY A 215 8.67 41.37 -6.72
N TYR A 216 9.21 40.55 -5.83
CA TYR A 216 10.59 40.07 -5.82
C TYR A 216 10.58 38.61 -5.38
N ILE A 217 11.16 37.72 -6.19
CA ILE A 217 11.19 36.29 -5.88
C ILE A 217 11.98 36.06 -4.59
N THR A 218 13.19 36.65 -4.50
CA THR A 218 14.08 36.46 -3.35
C THR A 218 14.49 37.76 -2.66
N ALA A 219 14.68 37.69 -1.34
CA ALA A 219 15.32 38.74 -0.56
C ALA A 219 16.37 38.15 0.40
N PRO A 220 17.52 37.70 -0.12
CA PRO A 220 18.57 37.08 0.70
C PRO A 220 19.30 38.11 1.57
N ALA A 221 19.61 37.69 2.79
CA ALA A 221 20.44 38.38 3.79
C ALA A 221 21.62 37.50 4.23
N THR A 222 22.06 36.61 3.33
CA THR A 222 23.17 35.68 3.57
C THR A 222 24.42 36.45 3.98
N ASN A 223 25.02 36.07 5.10
CA ASN A 223 26.27 36.69 5.53
C ASN A 223 27.38 36.42 4.50
N ILE A 224 28.28 37.39 4.29
CA ILE A 224 29.37 37.29 3.31
C ILE A 224 30.26 36.05 3.54
N ASP A 225 30.40 35.59 4.78
CA ASP A 225 31.21 34.42 5.14
C ASP A 225 30.50 33.08 4.87
N GLN A 226 29.18 33.09 4.67
CA GLN A 226 28.44 31.90 4.29
C GLN A 226 28.46 31.74 2.76
N PRO A 227 29.01 30.64 2.21
CA PRO A 227 29.29 30.53 0.77
C PRO A 227 28.05 30.48 -0.12
N TYR A 228 26.96 29.87 0.37
CA TYR A 228 25.72 29.70 -0.37
C TYR A 228 24.51 30.19 0.44
N GLY A 229 23.65 30.97 -0.20
CA GLY A 229 22.31 31.35 0.24
C GLY A 229 21.27 30.51 -0.48
N PHE A 230 20.46 31.14 -1.33
CA PHE A 230 19.40 30.45 -2.07
C PHE A 230 19.90 29.98 -3.44
N VAL A 231 19.89 28.66 -3.67
CA VAL A 231 20.29 28.09 -4.96
C VAL A 231 19.13 27.33 -5.56
N PHE A 232 18.69 27.77 -6.74
CA PHE A 232 17.62 27.16 -7.51
C PHE A 232 18.21 26.35 -8.66
N LYS A 233 17.83 25.08 -8.80
CA LYS A 233 18.27 24.23 -9.93
C LYS A 233 17.14 23.52 -10.62
N ASN A 234 17.07 23.62 -11.95
CA ASN A 234 16.03 22.97 -12.75
C ASN A 234 14.59 23.37 -12.30
N CYS A 235 14.44 24.59 -11.79
CA CYS A 235 13.15 25.13 -11.35
C CYS A 235 12.41 25.84 -12.49
N GLN A 236 11.12 26.04 -12.32
CA GLN A 236 10.27 26.84 -13.20
C GLN A 236 9.79 28.08 -12.44
N LEU A 237 10.12 29.26 -12.93
CA LEU A 237 9.62 30.54 -12.43
C LEU A 237 8.41 30.91 -13.29
N ASN A 238 7.22 30.70 -12.73
CA ASN A 238 5.95 30.84 -13.43
C ASN A 238 5.13 31.99 -12.84
N LYS A 239 4.31 32.63 -13.66
CA LYS A 239 3.24 33.53 -13.20
C LYS A 239 1.97 32.75 -12.82
N GLU A 240 1.27 33.20 -11.78
CA GLU A 240 0.00 32.60 -11.32
C GLU A 240 -1.10 32.68 -12.39
N SER A 241 -1.12 33.76 -13.17
CA SER A 241 -2.01 33.93 -14.32
C SER A 241 -1.34 34.71 -15.45
N ALA A 242 -1.89 34.60 -16.65
CA ALA A 242 -1.43 35.34 -17.82
C ALA A 242 -1.63 36.87 -17.71
N ASP A 243 -2.44 37.33 -16.75
CA ASP A 243 -2.71 38.75 -16.51
C ASP A 243 -1.56 39.48 -15.83
N ILE A 244 -0.60 38.74 -15.28
CA ILE A 244 0.61 39.33 -14.70
C ILE A 244 1.46 39.91 -15.84
N PRO A 245 1.75 41.23 -15.85
CA PRO A 245 2.49 41.86 -16.93
C PRO A 245 3.91 41.31 -17.05
N ALA A 246 4.44 41.29 -18.28
CA ALA A 246 5.85 41.08 -18.51
C ALA A 246 6.68 42.15 -17.75
N ASN A 247 7.89 41.79 -17.34
CA ASN A 247 8.80 42.70 -16.61
C ASN A 247 8.20 43.33 -15.33
N SER A 248 7.39 42.57 -14.58
CA SER A 248 6.77 43.03 -13.32
C SER A 248 7.45 42.50 -12.05
N PHE A 249 8.33 41.51 -12.16
CA PHE A 249 9.01 40.86 -11.02
C PHE A 249 10.54 40.87 -11.17
N ALA A 250 11.24 41.03 -10.04
CA ALA A 250 12.67 40.78 -9.95
C ALA A 250 12.97 39.38 -9.41
N LEU A 251 14.05 38.76 -9.89
CA LEU A 251 14.67 37.55 -9.35
C LEU A 251 15.06 37.70 -7.87
N GLY A 252 15.44 38.91 -7.47
CA GLY A 252 15.61 39.24 -6.07
C GLY A 252 16.18 40.63 -5.82
N ARG A 253 16.28 40.96 -4.53
CA ARG A 253 16.85 42.20 -4.03
C ARG A 253 17.64 42.00 -2.73
N PRO A 254 18.70 42.77 -2.44
CA PRO A 254 19.60 42.49 -1.32
C PRO A 254 19.02 42.98 0.00
N TRP A 255 18.52 42.06 0.82
CA TRP A 255 18.02 42.42 2.13
C TRP A 255 19.15 42.53 3.12
N HIS A 256 19.41 43.76 3.59
CA HIS A 256 20.30 44.05 4.71
C HIS A 256 19.44 44.30 5.96
N PRO A 257 19.25 43.30 6.84
CA PRO A 257 18.30 43.40 7.94
C PRO A 257 18.76 44.45 8.95
N THR A 258 17.81 45.18 9.54
CA THR A 258 18.12 46.07 10.66
C THR A 258 18.51 45.26 11.89
N SER A 259 19.82 45.25 12.17
CA SER A 259 20.46 44.51 13.25
C SER A 259 20.94 45.45 14.34
N THR A 260 21.13 44.92 15.55
CA THR A 260 21.72 45.66 16.67
C THR A 260 23.19 45.29 16.78
N PHE A 261 24.06 46.28 16.70
CA PHE A 261 25.52 46.23 16.86
C PHE A 261 25.93 46.99 18.12
N GLU A 262 27.21 46.91 18.50
CA GLU A 262 27.74 47.69 19.63
C GLU A 262 27.60 49.20 19.42
N ASP A 263 27.66 49.65 18.17
CA ASP A 263 27.66 51.05 17.75
C ASP A 263 26.31 51.57 17.24
N GLY A 264 25.25 50.76 17.27
CA GLY A 264 23.90 51.22 16.94
C GLY A 264 22.98 50.14 16.38
N ARG A 265 21.82 50.58 15.86
CA ARG A 265 20.83 49.71 15.22
C ARG A 265 20.58 50.18 13.78
N TYR A 266 21.10 49.45 12.81
CA TYR A 266 21.10 49.80 11.39
C TYR A 266 21.16 48.55 10.49
N ALA A 267 21.03 48.72 9.18
CA ALA A 267 21.07 47.66 8.20
C ALA A 267 22.45 46.96 8.20
N ASP A 268 22.48 45.64 8.37
CA ASP A 268 23.70 44.86 8.52
C ASP A 268 24.59 44.94 7.26
N PRO A 269 25.79 45.55 7.32
CA PRO A 269 26.65 45.69 6.15
C PRO A 269 27.23 44.36 5.66
N ASN A 270 27.29 43.33 6.52
CA ASN A 270 27.86 42.02 6.18
C ASN A 270 26.82 41.04 5.62
N ALA A 271 25.53 41.42 5.61
CA ALA A 271 24.44 40.65 5.01
C ALA A 271 24.41 40.78 3.48
N ILE A 272 25.51 40.43 2.81
CA ILE A 272 25.65 40.48 1.35
C ILE A 272 25.00 39.23 0.75
N GLY A 273 23.70 39.31 0.50
CA GLY A 273 22.86 38.18 0.10
C GLY A 273 23.37 37.38 -1.11
N HIS A 274 23.12 36.07 -1.10
CA HIS A 274 23.44 35.15 -2.20
C HIS A 274 22.20 34.48 -2.75
N THR A 275 21.99 34.59 -4.07
CA THR A 275 20.98 33.85 -4.83
C THR A 275 21.58 33.38 -6.15
N ALA A 276 21.36 32.13 -6.53
CA ALA A 276 21.73 31.60 -7.84
C ALA A 276 20.59 30.85 -8.52
N PHE A 277 20.32 31.12 -9.80
CA PHE A 277 19.38 30.37 -10.64
C PHE A 277 20.14 29.60 -11.73
N ILE A 278 20.03 28.26 -11.72
CA ILE A 278 20.83 27.36 -12.57
C ILE A 278 19.90 26.42 -13.32
N ASN A 279 19.98 26.40 -14.65
CA ASN A 279 19.14 25.58 -15.52
C ASN A 279 17.64 25.78 -15.28
N CYS A 280 17.22 26.96 -14.86
CA CYS A 280 15.82 27.28 -14.59
C CYS A 280 15.10 27.71 -15.88
N HIS A 281 13.82 27.42 -15.96
CA HIS A 281 12.93 28.04 -16.94
C HIS A 281 12.31 29.29 -16.32
N ILE A 282 12.43 30.44 -16.98
CA ILE A 282 12.05 31.77 -16.47
C ILE A 282 11.10 32.44 -17.45
N ASP A 283 9.86 32.66 -17.00
CA ASP A 283 8.80 33.32 -17.79
C ASP A 283 8.98 34.86 -17.84
N ASP A 284 8.26 35.52 -18.75
CA ASP A 284 8.41 36.93 -19.17
C ASP A 284 8.17 37.99 -18.09
N HIS A 285 7.53 37.63 -16.98
CA HIS A 285 7.29 38.51 -15.84
C HIS A 285 8.61 38.95 -15.17
N ILE A 286 9.72 38.25 -15.38
CA ILE A 286 11.01 38.57 -14.78
C ILE A 286 11.78 39.63 -15.58
N TYR A 287 12.12 40.77 -14.96
CA TYR A 287 12.95 41.82 -15.57
C TYR A 287 14.44 41.77 -15.21
N GLY A 288 14.82 41.06 -14.15
CA GLY A 288 16.21 41.00 -13.66
C GLY A 288 16.31 41.09 -12.14
N TRP A 289 17.30 41.81 -11.63
CA TRP A 289 17.52 42.02 -10.19
C TRP A 289 17.20 43.47 -9.81
N ASP A 290 16.90 43.74 -8.54
CA ASP A 290 16.57 45.09 -8.07
C ASP A 290 17.26 45.44 -6.75
N LYS A 291 17.38 46.74 -6.46
CA LYS A 291 17.99 47.27 -5.24
C LYS A 291 17.02 47.22 -4.07
N MET A 292 17.54 47.34 -2.85
CA MET A 292 16.74 47.48 -1.64
C MET A 292 17.26 48.63 -0.77
N SER A 293 16.36 49.39 -0.17
CA SER A 293 16.73 50.45 0.77
C SER A 293 16.80 49.93 2.21
N GLY A 294 17.74 50.45 2.99
CA GLY A 294 17.82 50.26 4.44
C GLY A 294 18.11 51.58 5.17
N LYS A 295 18.51 51.46 6.44
CA LYS A 295 18.98 52.59 7.26
C LYS A 295 20.44 52.39 7.63
N ASP A 296 21.29 53.38 7.39
CA ASP A 296 22.69 53.35 7.80
C ASP A 296 22.84 53.62 9.31
N ILE A 297 24.09 53.58 9.81
CA ILE A 297 24.42 53.88 11.21
C ILE A 297 23.90 55.26 11.67
N ASN A 298 23.78 56.22 10.75
CA ASN A 298 23.30 57.57 11.00
C ASN A 298 21.77 57.73 10.77
N GLN A 299 21.04 56.64 10.55
CA GLN A 299 19.60 56.60 10.23
C GLN A 299 19.21 57.25 8.88
N ASN A 300 20.18 57.49 8.00
CA ASN A 300 19.91 57.91 6.63
C ASN A 300 19.45 56.71 5.79
N THR A 301 18.67 56.98 4.75
CA THR A 301 18.35 55.96 3.76
C THR A 301 19.61 55.61 2.96
N ILE A 302 19.98 54.33 2.96
CA ILE A 302 21.05 53.75 2.14
C ILE A 302 20.43 52.78 1.13
N TRP A 303 21.00 52.68 -0.06
CA TRP A 303 20.59 51.73 -1.09
C TRP A 303 21.66 50.66 -1.27
N PHE A 304 21.24 49.40 -1.25
CA PHE A 304 22.07 48.23 -1.54
C PHE A 304 21.71 47.74 -2.93
N TYR A 305 22.72 47.57 -3.77
CA TYR A 305 22.53 47.33 -5.20
C TYR A 305 22.84 45.87 -5.58
N PRO A 306 22.18 45.32 -6.62
CA PRO A 306 22.45 43.97 -7.13
C PRO A 306 23.91 43.70 -7.49
N GLU A 307 24.61 44.68 -8.05
CA GLU A 307 26.02 44.56 -8.47
C GLU A 307 27.00 44.37 -7.31
N ASP A 308 26.63 44.81 -6.11
CA ASP A 308 27.40 44.62 -4.87
C ASP A 308 26.98 43.35 -4.12
N SER A 309 26.01 42.61 -4.66
CA SER A 309 25.42 41.41 -4.08
C SER A 309 25.93 40.15 -4.78
N ARG A 310 25.64 38.96 -4.24
CA ARG A 310 26.07 37.68 -4.81
C ARG A 310 24.93 37.02 -5.59
N PHE A 311 24.44 37.72 -6.61
CA PHE A 311 23.37 37.25 -7.49
C PHE A 311 23.94 36.64 -8.75
N TRP A 312 23.42 35.48 -9.16
CA TRP A 312 24.01 34.68 -10.23
C TRP A 312 22.96 33.94 -11.05
N GLU A 313 23.27 33.77 -12.33
CA GLU A 313 22.49 32.96 -13.26
C GLU A 313 23.39 32.03 -14.06
N PHE A 314 22.87 30.89 -14.52
CA PHE A 314 23.59 29.97 -15.39
C PHE A 314 22.63 29.09 -16.20
N ASP A 315 22.77 29.13 -17.53
CA ASP A 315 22.07 28.23 -18.46
C ASP A 315 20.54 28.19 -18.25
N ASN A 316 19.97 29.33 -17.86
CA ASN A 316 18.53 29.51 -17.75
C ASN A 316 17.91 29.61 -19.15
N THR A 317 16.64 29.21 -19.27
CA THR A 317 15.85 29.27 -20.51
C THR A 317 14.52 29.99 -20.28
N GLY A 318 13.79 30.34 -21.33
CA GLY A 318 12.49 31.01 -21.25
C GLY A 318 12.53 32.50 -21.61
N GLU A 319 11.35 33.10 -21.69
CA GLU A 319 11.11 34.45 -22.21
C GLU A 319 11.66 35.55 -21.29
N GLY A 320 11.79 35.27 -19.99
CA GLY A 320 12.38 36.18 -19.00
C GLY A 320 13.91 36.13 -18.95
N VAL A 321 14.58 35.36 -19.82
CA VAL A 321 16.04 35.27 -19.88
C VAL A 321 16.61 36.31 -20.85
N ILE A 322 17.58 37.09 -20.38
CA ILE A 322 18.33 38.04 -21.19
C ILE A 322 19.77 37.51 -21.30
N ASN A 323 20.18 37.10 -22.50
CA ASN A 323 21.46 36.40 -22.75
C ASN A 323 22.69 37.34 -22.93
N ASP A 324 22.52 38.63 -22.68
CA ASP A 324 23.64 39.57 -22.71
C ASP A 324 24.27 39.62 -21.32
N ASN A 325 25.60 39.45 -21.25
CA ASN A 325 26.40 39.47 -20.03
C ASN A 325 26.49 40.90 -19.45
N HIS A 326 25.32 41.50 -19.19
CA HIS A 326 25.13 42.85 -18.74
C HIS A 326 25.46 42.94 -17.25
N ALA A 327 26.02 44.08 -16.81
CA ALA A 327 26.39 44.30 -15.41
C ALA A 327 25.23 44.08 -14.41
N TYR A 328 23.97 44.09 -14.88
CA TYR A 328 22.77 43.93 -14.07
C TYR A 328 22.21 42.49 -14.05
N ARG A 329 22.76 41.54 -14.82
CA ARG A 329 22.37 40.10 -14.81
C ARG A 329 23.61 39.19 -14.93
N PRO A 330 24.48 39.19 -13.91
CA PRO A 330 25.75 38.46 -13.94
C PRO A 330 25.56 36.95 -14.14
N GLN A 331 26.29 36.40 -15.12
CA GLN A 331 26.29 34.97 -15.43
C GLN A 331 27.50 34.25 -14.82
N LEU A 332 27.29 33.03 -14.33
CA LEU A 332 28.39 32.13 -13.97
C LEU A 332 29.09 31.63 -15.24
N THR A 333 30.40 31.50 -15.18
CA THR A 333 31.14 30.70 -16.17
C THR A 333 30.89 29.21 -15.95
N HIS A 334 31.09 28.38 -16.99
CA HIS A 334 31.06 26.91 -16.84
C HIS A 334 31.99 26.40 -15.72
N GLN A 335 33.13 27.07 -15.47
CA GLN A 335 34.03 26.69 -14.39
C GLN A 335 33.46 27.03 -13.01
N GLN A 336 32.82 28.19 -12.85
CA GLN A 336 32.15 28.58 -11.61
C GLN A 336 30.92 27.71 -11.35
N ALA A 337 30.16 27.36 -12.38
CA ALA A 337 28.99 26.48 -12.26
C ALA A 337 29.33 25.10 -11.66
N LYS A 338 30.55 24.59 -11.85
CA LYS A 338 31.02 23.35 -11.19
C LYS A 338 31.08 23.45 -9.67
N GLN A 339 31.20 24.66 -9.11
CA GLN A 339 31.15 24.87 -7.66
C GLN A 339 29.72 24.66 -7.13
N TYR A 340 28.69 24.80 -7.96
CA TYR A 340 27.28 24.60 -7.59
C TYR A 340 26.82 23.13 -7.72
N SER A 341 27.69 22.19 -7.33
CA SER A 341 27.30 20.79 -7.15
C SER A 341 26.46 20.65 -5.88
N ASN A 342 25.51 19.70 -5.82
CA ASN A 342 24.68 19.49 -4.63
C ASN A 342 25.55 19.23 -3.39
N ASN A 343 26.64 18.48 -3.56
CA ASN A 343 27.60 18.20 -2.50
C ASN A 343 28.29 19.46 -1.95
N HIS A 344 28.58 20.47 -2.77
CA HIS A 344 29.17 21.71 -2.29
C HIS A 344 28.13 22.62 -1.63
N ILE A 345 26.94 22.73 -2.23
CA ILE A 345 25.86 23.60 -1.71
C ILE A 345 25.38 23.11 -0.34
N LEU A 346 25.30 21.79 -0.17
CA LEU A 346 24.85 21.15 1.06
C LEU A 346 26.02 20.74 1.99
N ASP A 347 27.25 21.18 1.72
CA ASP A 347 28.44 20.88 2.52
C ASP A 347 28.59 19.38 2.86
N GLY A 348 28.37 18.52 1.88
CA GLY A 348 28.43 17.06 2.03
C GLY A 348 27.20 16.40 2.65
N TRP A 349 26.20 17.16 3.11
CA TRP A 349 24.92 16.59 3.53
C TRP A 349 24.18 15.98 2.33
N ILE A 350 23.66 14.77 2.53
CA ILE A 350 22.87 14.02 1.56
C ILE A 350 21.44 13.94 2.11
N PRO A 351 20.49 14.76 1.61
CA PRO A 351 19.09 14.68 1.98
C PRO A 351 18.55 13.27 1.72
N ASP A 352 17.96 12.63 2.73
CA ASP A 352 17.46 11.24 2.66
C ASP A 352 16.00 11.13 2.20
N ILE A 353 15.48 12.20 1.57
CA ILE A 353 14.12 12.30 1.06
C ILE A 353 13.91 11.63 -0.32
N SER A 354 15.00 11.33 -1.02
CA SER A 354 15.04 10.64 -2.32
C SER A 354 16.30 9.77 -2.38
N LEU A 355 16.22 8.61 -3.04
CA LEU A 355 17.39 7.75 -3.25
C LEU A 355 18.39 8.43 -4.20
N ALA A 356 19.67 8.39 -3.84
CA ALA A 356 20.73 9.01 -4.64
C ALA A 356 20.85 8.39 -6.04
N ALA A 357 21.54 9.07 -6.96
CA ALA A 357 21.85 8.52 -8.27
C ALA A 357 22.60 7.18 -8.16
N HIS A 358 22.35 6.27 -9.11
CA HIS A 358 22.91 4.92 -9.17
C HIS A 358 22.40 3.94 -8.10
N SER A 359 21.39 4.33 -7.31
CA SER A 359 20.72 3.41 -6.39
C SER A 359 20.01 2.31 -7.17
N LYS A 360 20.23 1.05 -6.80
CA LYS A 360 19.61 -0.12 -7.44
C LYS A 360 18.89 -0.98 -6.42
N LEU A 361 17.80 -1.61 -6.85
CA LEU A 361 17.19 -2.73 -6.13
C LEU A 361 17.51 -4.03 -6.85
N GLN A 362 18.07 -5.01 -6.17
CA GLN A 362 18.18 -6.37 -6.67
C GLN A 362 17.41 -7.33 -5.78
N GLY A 363 16.88 -8.41 -6.33
CA GLY A 363 16.18 -9.37 -5.51
C GLY A 363 15.91 -10.69 -6.20
N GLU A 364 15.46 -11.66 -5.41
CA GLU A 364 15.00 -12.96 -5.86
C GLU A 364 13.50 -13.08 -5.63
N VAL A 365 12.81 -13.63 -6.64
CA VAL A 365 11.40 -14.01 -6.57
C VAL A 365 11.31 -15.51 -6.32
N PHE A 366 10.74 -15.91 -5.18
CA PHE A 366 10.56 -17.33 -4.84
C PHE A 366 9.10 -17.71 -4.76
N ASN A 367 8.66 -18.57 -5.69
CA ASN A 367 7.41 -19.31 -5.58
C ASN A 367 7.47 -20.54 -6.51
N THR A 368 7.16 -21.72 -5.97
CA THR A 368 7.27 -23.02 -6.67
C THR A 368 6.44 -23.09 -7.95
N ALA A 369 5.30 -22.39 -8.01
CA ALA A 369 4.37 -22.44 -9.13
C ALA A 369 4.56 -21.30 -10.14
N MET A 370 5.46 -20.35 -9.87
CA MET A 370 5.65 -19.17 -10.71
C MET A 370 6.38 -19.48 -12.00
N GLN A 371 5.91 -18.88 -13.09
CA GLN A 371 6.58 -18.93 -14.38
C GLN A 371 7.53 -17.74 -14.55
N PHE A 372 8.74 -18.01 -15.04
CA PHE A 372 9.74 -16.99 -15.30
C PHE A 372 10.15 -16.98 -16.78
N PRO A 373 10.50 -15.83 -17.38
CA PRO A 373 10.63 -14.50 -16.75
C PRO A 373 9.28 -13.87 -16.37
N ALA A 374 9.24 -13.22 -15.21
CA ALA A 374 8.09 -12.47 -14.71
C ALA A 374 8.37 -10.96 -14.74
N THR A 375 7.33 -10.13 -14.78
CA THR A 375 7.48 -8.68 -14.67
C THR A 375 7.50 -8.26 -13.21
N VAL A 376 8.49 -7.45 -12.83
CA VAL A 376 8.58 -6.80 -11.54
C VAL A 376 8.32 -5.31 -11.73
N GLU A 377 7.26 -4.80 -11.09
CA GLU A 377 6.94 -3.37 -11.04
C GLU A 377 7.22 -2.85 -9.63
N ILE A 378 7.96 -1.75 -9.54
CA ILE A 378 8.27 -1.07 -8.29
C ILE A 378 7.66 0.32 -8.35
N ILE A 379 6.86 0.66 -7.35
CA ILE A 379 6.28 1.99 -7.16
C ILE A 379 6.75 2.57 -5.84
N ASP A 380 7.02 3.88 -5.82
CA ASP A 380 7.44 4.60 -4.62
C ASP A 380 6.28 5.37 -3.96
N SER A 381 6.59 6.01 -2.83
CA SER A 381 5.61 6.77 -2.04
C SER A 381 5.21 8.13 -2.61
N VAL A 382 5.75 8.54 -3.77
CA VAL A 382 5.31 9.72 -4.53
C VAL A 382 4.78 9.36 -5.93
N GLY A 383 4.67 8.07 -6.25
CA GLY A 383 4.09 7.55 -7.49
C GLY A 383 5.05 7.32 -8.64
N GLN A 384 6.37 7.45 -8.42
CA GLN A 384 7.36 7.05 -9.43
C GLN A 384 7.32 5.54 -9.62
N LYS A 385 7.29 5.08 -10.87
CA LYS A 385 7.23 3.66 -11.25
C LYS A 385 8.47 3.26 -12.05
N VAL A 386 9.01 2.09 -11.74
CA VAL A 386 10.06 1.44 -12.54
C VAL A 386 9.69 -0.03 -12.78
N VAL A 387 10.04 -0.55 -13.95
CA VAL A 387 9.72 -1.92 -14.35
C VAL A 387 10.99 -2.67 -14.71
N SER A 388 11.11 -3.90 -14.22
CA SER A 388 12.17 -4.85 -14.55
C SER A 388 11.57 -6.20 -14.94
N LEU A 389 12.38 -7.06 -15.54
CA LEU A 389 12.07 -8.47 -15.72
C LEU A 389 12.94 -9.32 -14.80
N THR A 390 12.41 -10.46 -14.36
CA THR A 390 13.25 -11.49 -13.75
C THR A 390 14.03 -12.25 -14.82
N ASP A 391 15.15 -12.84 -14.46
CA ASP A 391 15.77 -13.92 -15.23
C ASP A 391 14.98 -15.24 -15.06
N LYS A 392 15.43 -16.32 -15.72
CA LYS A 392 14.81 -17.65 -15.64
C LYS A 392 14.86 -18.29 -14.25
N LYS A 393 15.65 -17.73 -13.32
CA LYS A 393 15.79 -18.18 -11.93
C LYS A 393 15.01 -17.27 -10.96
N GLY A 394 14.25 -16.30 -11.47
CA GLY A 394 13.48 -15.37 -10.65
C GLY A 394 14.28 -14.17 -10.11
N ARG A 395 15.51 -13.91 -10.60
CA ARG A 395 16.35 -12.81 -10.11
C ARG A 395 16.14 -11.55 -10.93
N TYR A 396 16.08 -10.38 -10.31
CA TYR A 396 15.87 -9.10 -11.00
C TYR A 396 16.79 -7.99 -10.47
N VAL A 397 16.98 -6.94 -11.27
CA VAL A 397 17.67 -5.70 -10.89
C VAL A 397 16.92 -4.51 -11.49
N ALA A 398 16.58 -3.51 -10.69
CA ALA A 398 15.92 -2.28 -11.10
C ALA A 398 16.74 -1.05 -10.68
N ASP A 399 16.73 -0.02 -11.51
CA ASP A 399 17.23 1.31 -11.14
C ASP A 399 16.15 2.02 -10.31
N ILE A 400 16.47 2.34 -9.07
CA ILE A 400 15.56 3.02 -8.13
C ILE A 400 16.06 4.44 -7.80
N SER A 401 16.96 4.99 -8.63
CA SER A 401 17.47 6.34 -8.45
C SER A 401 16.33 7.36 -8.41
N LYS A 402 16.43 8.32 -7.48
CA LYS A 402 15.47 9.40 -7.22
C LYS A 402 14.11 8.96 -6.65
N MET A 403 13.85 7.65 -6.53
CA MET A 403 12.64 7.13 -5.89
C MET A 403 12.64 7.43 -4.39
N THR A 404 11.46 7.47 -3.79
CA THR A 404 11.28 7.79 -2.37
C THR A 404 10.61 6.67 -1.59
N LEU A 405 11.30 6.19 -0.55
CA LEU A 405 10.82 5.13 0.34
C LEU A 405 9.51 5.49 1.08
N PRO A 406 8.68 4.48 1.44
CA PRO A 406 8.84 3.06 1.13
C PRO A 406 8.55 2.75 -0.36
N LEU A 407 9.06 1.61 -0.84
CA LEU A 407 8.73 1.08 -2.16
C LEU A 407 7.80 -0.12 -2.03
N VAL A 408 6.84 -0.26 -2.95
CA VAL A 408 6.11 -1.51 -3.16
C VAL A 408 6.68 -2.17 -4.41
N ALA A 409 7.32 -3.32 -4.25
CA ALA A 409 7.73 -4.16 -5.36
C ALA A 409 6.69 -5.26 -5.58
N SER A 410 6.18 -5.42 -6.80
CA SER A 410 5.18 -6.42 -7.16
C SER A 410 5.63 -7.25 -8.35
N VAL A 411 5.28 -8.53 -8.36
CA VAL A 411 5.60 -9.45 -9.47
C VAL A 411 4.34 -10.02 -10.09
N ASN A 412 4.32 -10.12 -11.42
CA ASN A 412 3.28 -10.77 -12.20
C ASN A 412 3.92 -11.74 -13.21
N ASP A 413 3.54 -13.01 -13.13
CA ASP A 413 4.06 -14.07 -14.00
C ASP A 413 3.34 -14.19 -15.36
N HIS A 414 2.29 -13.39 -15.58
CA HIS A 414 1.46 -13.36 -16.78
C HIS A 414 0.82 -14.69 -17.17
N SER A 415 0.73 -15.64 -16.24
CA SER A 415 0.09 -16.94 -16.54
C SER A 415 -1.44 -16.90 -16.45
N GLY A 416 -2.01 -15.71 -16.26
CA GLY A 416 -3.44 -15.41 -16.37
C GLY A 416 -3.70 -14.01 -16.89
N VAL A 417 -4.95 -13.53 -16.79
CA VAL A 417 -5.36 -12.25 -17.38
C VAL A 417 -5.19 -11.04 -16.45
N SER A 418 -5.10 -11.28 -15.14
CA SER A 418 -5.08 -10.21 -14.13
C SER A 418 -4.57 -10.76 -12.80
N CYS A 419 -3.90 -9.92 -12.01
CA CYS A 419 -3.67 -10.21 -10.59
C CYS A 419 -4.89 -9.87 -9.71
N LEU A 420 -5.78 -9.00 -10.19
CA LEU A 420 -6.82 -8.35 -9.38
C LEU A 420 -8.19 -9.04 -9.50
N LYS A 421 -8.63 -9.48 -10.68
CA LYS A 421 -9.98 -10.05 -10.89
C LYS A 421 -9.94 -11.57 -11.02
N SER A 422 -10.91 -12.29 -10.43
CA SER A 422 -11.02 -13.76 -10.52
C SER A 422 -12.18 -14.28 -11.37
N ASP A 423 -12.86 -13.41 -12.13
CA ASP A 423 -13.84 -13.78 -13.16
C ASP A 423 -13.22 -14.62 -14.30
N LYS A 424 -11.90 -14.50 -14.47
CA LYS A 424 -11.05 -15.31 -15.34
C LYS A 424 -9.83 -15.80 -14.56
N ARG A 425 -9.06 -16.73 -15.16
CA ARG A 425 -7.83 -17.24 -14.55
C ARG A 425 -6.87 -16.10 -14.21
N ARG A 426 -6.59 -15.91 -12.92
CA ARG A 426 -5.63 -14.93 -12.43
C ARG A 426 -4.20 -15.30 -12.83
N SER A 427 -3.32 -14.32 -12.89
CA SER A 427 -1.87 -14.55 -12.82
C SER A 427 -1.46 -14.95 -11.40
N LEU A 428 -0.27 -15.53 -11.25
CA LEU A 428 0.34 -15.68 -9.93
C LEU A 428 1.10 -14.38 -9.62
N CYS A 429 0.72 -13.71 -8.53
CA CYS A 429 1.26 -12.41 -8.19
C CYS A 429 1.59 -12.33 -6.70
N MET A 430 2.67 -11.63 -6.38
CA MET A 430 3.14 -11.40 -5.02
C MET A 430 3.70 -9.98 -4.93
N SER A 431 3.80 -9.46 -3.73
CA SER A 431 4.40 -8.16 -3.46
C SER A 431 5.30 -8.16 -2.23
N ALA A 432 6.12 -7.13 -2.11
CA ALA A 432 6.94 -6.82 -0.95
C ALA A 432 6.93 -5.31 -0.69
N ILE A 433 7.02 -4.92 0.58
CA ILE A 433 7.34 -3.54 0.97
C ILE A 433 8.84 -3.48 1.24
N ILE A 434 9.53 -2.55 0.57
CA ILE A 434 10.94 -2.26 0.81
C ILE A 434 11.01 -0.99 1.63
N THR A 435 11.42 -1.13 2.89
CA THR A 435 11.57 -0.01 3.81
C THR A 435 13.00 0.47 3.91
N ASP A 436 14.00 -0.30 3.49
CA ASP A 436 15.39 0.07 3.67
C ASP A 436 16.12 0.01 2.33
N ALA A 437 16.80 1.10 1.97
CA ALA A 437 17.65 1.12 0.79
C ALA A 437 18.91 1.97 1.04
N LYS A 438 20.04 1.50 0.51
CA LYS A 438 21.34 2.15 0.59
C LYS A 438 21.49 3.17 -0.56
N PRO A 439 21.68 4.47 -0.26
CA PRO A 439 21.87 5.49 -1.30
C PRO A 439 23.10 5.22 -2.16
N GLY A 440 22.96 5.33 -3.47
CA GLY A 440 24.06 5.18 -4.42
C GLY A 440 24.63 3.77 -4.52
N GLU A 441 24.00 2.80 -3.86
CA GLU A 441 24.42 1.41 -3.78
C GLU A 441 23.31 0.47 -4.26
N THR A 442 23.63 -0.83 -4.30
CA THR A 442 22.63 -1.87 -4.58
C THR A 442 22.04 -2.40 -3.28
N SER A 443 20.73 -2.27 -3.14
CA SER A 443 19.91 -2.75 -2.03
C SER A 443 19.23 -4.07 -2.39
N THR A 444 18.85 -4.86 -1.39
CA THR A 444 18.13 -6.13 -1.60
C THR A 444 16.63 -5.92 -1.38
N GLY A 445 15.81 -6.46 -2.28
CA GLY A 445 14.36 -6.49 -2.18
C GLY A 445 13.78 -7.80 -2.71
N ASN A 446 13.68 -8.82 -1.88
CA ASN A 446 13.16 -10.13 -2.29
C ASN A 446 11.62 -10.14 -2.29
N ILE A 447 11.02 -10.92 -3.19
CA ILE A 447 9.55 -11.07 -3.29
C ILE A 447 9.20 -12.55 -3.12
N ASN A 448 8.37 -12.88 -2.13
CA ASN A 448 8.02 -14.27 -1.82
C ASN A 448 6.66 -14.34 -1.08
N PRO A 449 6.12 -15.56 -0.83
CA PRO A 449 4.87 -15.72 -0.08
C PRO A 449 4.78 -14.93 1.22
N PHE A 450 5.88 -14.82 1.97
CA PHE A 450 5.89 -14.18 3.28
C PHE A 450 5.83 -12.66 3.16
N THR A 451 6.55 -12.07 2.20
CA THR A 451 6.44 -10.63 1.93
C THR A 451 5.04 -10.25 1.48
N ASP A 452 4.34 -11.12 0.74
CA ASP A 452 2.98 -10.84 0.28
C ASP A 452 1.96 -10.86 1.42
N VAL A 453 2.15 -11.74 2.42
CA VAL A 453 1.35 -11.74 3.66
C VAL A 453 1.60 -10.48 4.47
N MET A 454 2.85 -10.02 4.57
CA MET A 454 3.18 -8.75 5.25
C MET A 454 2.49 -7.56 4.57
N VAL A 455 2.56 -7.48 3.24
CA VAL A 455 1.86 -6.44 2.47
C VAL A 455 0.35 -6.54 2.67
N SER A 456 -0.20 -7.75 2.77
CA SER A 456 -1.62 -7.96 3.06
C SER A 456 -2.04 -7.38 4.41
N GLY A 457 -1.22 -7.54 5.46
CA GLY A 457 -1.50 -6.95 6.77
C GLY A 457 -1.43 -5.43 6.76
N LEU A 458 -0.42 -4.87 6.10
CA LEU A 458 -0.27 -3.43 5.95
C LEU A 458 -1.41 -2.80 5.14
N ALA A 459 -1.86 -3.46 4.07
CA ALA A 459 -3.00 -3.03 3.28
C ALA A 459 -4.26 -2.95 4.17
N HIS A 460 -4.53 -3.98 4.96
CA HIS A 460 -5.70 -4.00 5.85
C HIS A 460 -5.65 -2.88 6.91
N ALA A 461 -4.46 -2.64 7.48
CA ALA A 461 -4.24 -1.57 8.47
C ALA A 461 -4.58 -0.17 7.95
N VAL A 462 -4.55 0.04 6.63
CA VAL A 462 -4.91 1.31 5.98
C VAL A 462 -6.23 1.24 5.21
N GLY A 463 -7.09 0.26 5.51
CA GLY A 463 -8.44 0.13 4.94
C GLY A 463 -8.48 -0.39 3.50
N ILE A 464 -7.45 -1.13 3.07
CA ILE A 464 -7.36 -1.75 1.74
C ILE A 464 -7.51 -3.28 1.88
N ASP A 465 -8.41 -3.90 1.11
CA ASP A 465 -8.77 -5.33 1.31
C ASP A 465 -7.62 -6.33 1.06
N GLY A 466 -6.52 -5.92 0.44
CA GLY A 466 -5.43 -6.83 0.12
C GLY A 466 -4.26 -6.21 -0.65
N PRO A 467 -3.19 -6.98 -0.84
CA PRO A 467 -1.94 -6.48 -1.41
C PRO A 467 -2.10 -6.01 -2.87
N GLN A 468 -2.97 -6.65 -3.66
CA GLN A 468 -3.11 -6.28 -5.07
C GLN A 468 -3.76 -4.91 -5.26
N GLN A 469 -4.68 -4.52 -4.39
CA GLN A 469 -5.28 -3.18 -4.41
C GLN A 469 -4.28 -2.12 -3.97
N LEU A 470 -3.40 -2.43 -3.02
CA LEU A 470 -2.31 -1.54 -2.64
C LEU A 470 -1.35 -1.33 -3.82
N VAL A 471 -0.96 -2.42 -4.49
CA VAL A 471 -0.12 -2.36 -5.71
C VAL A 471 -0.80 -1.58 -6.84
N ALA A 472 -2.13 -1.64 -6.95
CA ALA A 472 -2.87 -0.96 -7.99
C ALA A 472 -3.04 0.56 -7.76
N LYS A 473 -2.56 1.11 -6.62
CA LYS A 473 -2.59 2.55 -6.37
C LYS A 473 -1.54 3.28 -7.21
N ASP A 474 -1.78 4.55 -7.46
CA ASP A 474 -0.83 5.42 -8.19
C ASP A 474 0.33 5.90 -7.33
N TYR A 475 0.30 5.64 -6.02
CA TYR A 475 1.38 5.90 -5.07
C TYR A 475 1.27 4.93 -3.89
N VAL A 476 2.36 4.78 -3.13
CA VAL A 476 2.34 4.03 -1.86
C VAL A 476 1.85 4.96 -0.75
N PRO A 477 0.67 4.71 -0.12
CA PRO A 477 0.23 5.48 1.03
C PRO A 477 1.20 5.32 2.20
N ALA A 478 1.17 6.24 3.16
CA ALA A 478 1.93 6.03 4.40
C ALA A 478 1.43 4.76 5.10
N LEU A 479 2.36 3.94 5.58
CA LEU A 479 2.05 2.65 6.20
C LEU A 479 2.46 2.67 7.69
N PRO A 480 1.70 2.00 8.58
CA PRO A 480 1.96 2.02 10.02
C PRO A 480 3.23 1.25 10.39
N LEU A 481 4.11 1.88 11.17
CA LEU A 481 5.34 1.24 11.65
C LEU A 481 5.03 0.03 12.53
N ALA A 482 4.09 0.17 13.47
CA ALA A 482 3.74 -0.89 14.41
C ALA A 482 3.24 -2.16 13.70
N GLU A 483 2.43 -2.04 12.64
CA GLU A 483 1.94 -3.21 11.89
C GLU A 483 3.03 -3.84 11.02
N PHE A 484 3.98 -3.04 10.50
CA PHE A 484 5.14 -3.59 9.79
C PHE A 484 6.06 -4.38 10.73
N GLU A 485 6.39 -3.81 11.89
CA GLU A 485 7.20 -4.47 12.93
C GLU A 485 6.50 -5.72 13.45
N LYS A 486 5.20 -5.65 13.71
CA LYS A 486 4.38 -6.81 14.10
C LYS A 486 4.40 -7.90 13.03
N ALA A 487 4.27 -7.54 11.74
CA ALA A 487 4.32 -8.51 10.66
C ALA A 487 5.70 -9.18 10.55
N ARG A 488 6.79 -8.43 10.74
CA ARG A 488 8.16 -8.98 10.81
C ARG A 488 8.34 -9.90 12.02
N ALA A 489 7.91 -9.46 13.20
CA ALA A 489 7.95 -10.26 14.42
C ALA A 489 7.13 -11.55 14.29
N HIS A 490 5.97 -11.51 13.64
CA HIS A 490 5.16 -12.69 13.35
C HIS A 490 5.90 -13.67 12.44
N PHE A 491 6.55 -13.19 11.38
CA PHE A 491 7.39 -14.04 10.53
C PHE A 491 8.53 -14.67 11.33
N GLN A 492 9.26 -13.86 12.11
CA GLN A 492 10.37 -14.35 12.92
C GLN A 492 9.92 -15.38 13.95
N HIS A 493 8.83 -15.11 14.68
CA HIS A 493 8.27 -16.04 15.66
C HIS A 493 7.84 -17.35 14.99
N ALA A 494 7.09 -17.26 13.89
CA ALA A 494 6.59 -18.42 13.16
C ALA A 494 7.72 -19.32 12.64
N PHE A 495 8.82 -18.76 12.14
CA PHE A 495 9.82 -19.54 11.41
C PHE A 495 11.16 -19.67 12.12
N SER A 496 11.32 -19.14 13.34
CA SER A 496 12.60 -19.14 14.07
C SER A 496 13.23 -20.52 14.22
N GLU A 497 12.45 -21.53 14.64
CA GLU A 497 12.93 -22.91 14.85
C GLU A 497 13.32 -23.62 13.55
N GLN A 498 12.61 -23.34 12.45
CA GLN A 498 12.92 -23.88 11.12
C GLN A 498 14.29 -23.47 10.60
N PHE A 499 14.83 -22.35 11.11
CA PHE A 499 16.17 -21.91 10.77
C PHE A 499 17.24 -22.34 11.77
N GLN A 500 16.90 -22.77 12.99
CA GLN A 500 17.88 -23.27 13.98
C GLN A 500 18.43 -24.65 13.61
N HIS A 501 17.63 -25.49 12.96
CA HIS A 501 18.03 -26.85 12.54
C HIS A 501 18.94 -26.89 11.30
N GLY A 502 19.01 -25.81 10.52
CA GLY A 502 19.99 -25.67 9.44
C GLY A 502 21.09 -24.71 9.88
N SER A 503 22.36 -25.11 9.78
CA SER A 503 23.58 -24.40 10.23
C SER A 503 23.70 -22.91 9.82
N LEU A 504 22.84 -22.04 10.37
CA LEU A 504 22.67 -20.65 10.01
C LEU A 504 22.77 -19.80 11.27
N ASP A 505 23.93 -19.17 11.46
CA ASP A 505 24.16 -18.26 12.58
C ASP A 505 23.30 -16.99 12.46
N ASN A 506 22.74 -16.58 13.60
CA ASN A 506 22.10 -15.29 13.88
C ASN A 506 20.81 -14.98 13.08
N LEU A 507 19.68 -15.46 13.59
CA LEU A 507 18.35 -15.40 12.96
C LEU A 507 17.47 -14.24 13.42
N ASP A 508 17.86 -13.58 14.51
CA ASP A 508 17.06 -12.55 15.18
C ASP A 508 16.78 -11.32 14.30
N ASN A 509 17.48 -11.21 13.15
CA ASN A 509 17.34 -10.12 12.18
C ASN A 509 16.99 -10.59 10.76
N LEU A 510 16.61 -11.86 10.56
CA LEU A 510 16.19 -12.32 9.23
C LEU A 510 14.83 -11.69 8.88
N SER A 511 14.74 -11.09 7.70
CA SER A 511 13.48 -10.51 7.20
C SER A 511 13.26 -10.93 5.75
N PRO A 512 12.03 -11.35 5.39
CA PRO A 512 11.76 -12.01 4.11
C PRO A 512 11.97 -11.09 2.90
N GLU A 513 12.00 -9.78 3.09
CA GLU A 513 12.25 -8.77 2.07
C GLU A 513 13.73 -8.44 1.86
N ASN A 514 14.61 -8.67 2.84
CA ASN A 514 15.99 -8.15 2.82
C ASN A 514 17.04 -9.11 3.42
N TYR A 515 16.89 -10.42 3.19
CA TYR A 515 17.90 -11.39 3.62
C TYR A 515 19.12 -11.44 2.66
N PRO A 516 20.35 -11.61 3.19
CA PRO A 516 21.53 -11.84 2.36
C PRO A 516 21.46 -13.11 1.52
N THR A 517 22.14 -13.14 0.36
CA THR A 517 22.16 -14.27 -0.59
C THR A 517 22.57 -15.61 0.03
N LYS A 518 23.36 -15.62 1.11
CA LYS A 518 23.71 -16.86 1.83
C LYS A 518 22.48 -17.61 2.37
N TYR A 519 21.40 -16.90 2.67
CA TYR A 519 20.13 -17.47 3.15
C TYR A 519 19.16 -17.85 2.01
N SER A 520 19.50 -17.54 0.76
CA SER A 520 18.66 -17.80 -0.42
C SER A 520 18.19 -19.26 -0.50
N LYS A 521 19.09 -20.23 -0.28
CA LYS A 521 18.74 -21.66 -0.29
C LYS A 521 17.75 -22.04 0.83
N ALA A 522 17.94 -21.48 2.03
CA ALA A 522 17.08 -21.75 3.17
C ALA A 522 15.70 -21.13 2.97
N MET A 523 15.64 -19.88 2.50
CA MET A 523 14.40 -19.20 2.14
C MET A 523 13.66 -19.94 1.02
N LYS A 524 14.36 -20.38 -0.02
CA LYS A 524 13.76 -21.21 -1.07
C LYS A 524 13.19 -22.51 -0.48
N SER A 525 13.96 -23.22 0.34
CA SER A 525 13.51 -24.45 1.00
C SER A 525 12.25 -24.23 1.85
N LEU A 526 12.16 -23.09 2.54
CA LEU A 526 10.98 -22.72 3.31
C LEU A 526 9.79 -22.38 2.40
N THR A 527 10.00 -21.59 1.33
CA THR A 527 8.94 -21.30 0.35
C THR A 527 8.42 -22.54 -0.38
N ASP A 528 9.26 -23.56 -0.58
CA ASP A 528 8.87 -24.84 -1.21
C ASP A 528 7.94 -25.70 -0.30
N ARG A 529 7.76 -25.31 0.97
CA ARG A 529 6.97 -25.99 2.00
C ARG A 529 5.66 -25.29 2.37
N VAL A 530 5.37 -24.14 1.75
CA VAL A 530 4.15 -23.37 1.99
C VAL A 530 3.39 -23.13 0.68
N LEU A 531 2.08 -22.97 0.80
CA LEU A 531 1.21 -22.56 -0.29
C LEU A 531 0.76 -21.12 -0.08
N HIS A 532 0.79 -20.37 -1.16
CA HIS A 532 0.39 -18.96 -1.23
C HIS A 532 -0.77 -18.82 -2.21
N ASN A 533 -1.83 -18.13 -1.80
CA ASN A 533 -2.86 -17.67 -2.71
C ASN A 533 -3.61 -16.46 -2.14
N ARG A 534 -4.19 -15.63 -3.00
CA ARG A 534 -4.99 -14.46 -2.60
C ARG A 534 -6.48 -14.79 -2.61
N GLY A 535 -7.23 -14.24 -1.66
CA GLY A 535 -8.69 -14.33 -1.64
C GLY A 535 -9.37 -13.49 -2.73
N TYR A 536 -10.69 -13.30 -2.61
CA TYR A 536 -11.42 -12.18 -3.21
C TYR A 536 -12.50 -11.73 -2.21
N THR A 537 -12.95 -10.49 -2.29
CA THR A 537 -14.08 -9.99 -1.49
C THR A 537 -15.38 -10.05 -2.27
N THR A 538 -16.44 -10.58 -1.65
CA THR A 538 -17.75 -10.72 -2.31
C THR A 538 -18.46 -9.38 -2.55
N SER A 539 -18.02 -8.29 -1.93
CA SER A 539 -18.58 -6.95 -2.12
C SER A 539 -18.07 -6.24 -3.38
N THR A 540 -16.86 -6.57 -3.85
CA THR A 540 -16.24 -5.92 -5.03
C THR A 540 -15.86 -6.92 -6.14
N GLY A 541 -15.72 -8.20 -5.82
CA GLY A 541 -15.21 -9.22 -6.74
C GLY A 541 -13.71 -9.12 -7.02
N LEU A 542 -12.99 -8.24 -6.30
CA LEU A 542 -11.55 -8.06 -6.44
C LEU A 542 -10.79 -8.97 -5.48
N ALA A 543 -9.54 -9.30 -5.84
CA ALA A 543 -8.61 -10.06 -5.01
C ALA A 543 -8.54 -9.46 -3.60
N SER A 544 -8.40 -10.26 -2.56
CA SER A 544 -8.33 -9.76 -1.17
C SER A 544 -7.08 -10.30 -0.50
N SER A 545 -7.08 -10.34 0.83
CA SER A 545 -6.01 -10.82 1.68
C SER A 545 -5.33 -12.11 1.19
N THR A 546 -4.04 -12.18 1.48
CA THR A 546 -3.22 -13.35 1.20
C THR A 546 -3.42 -14.42 2.26
N THR A 547 -3.61 -15.66 1.84
CA THR A 547 -3.62 -16.84 2.70
C THR A 547 -2.31 -17.59 2.55
N LEU A 548 -1.74 -18.01 3.69
CA LEU A 548 -0.57 -18.88 3.74
C LEU A 548 -0.93 -20.16 4.47
N THR A 549 -0.74 -21.30 3.80
CA THR A 549 -1.00 -22.63 4.37
C THR A 549 0.23 -23.52 4.21
N ASP A 550 0.26 -24.64 4.93
CA ASP A 550 1.18 -25.72 4.58
C ASP A 550 0.70 -26.45 3.32
N LEU A 551 1.42 -27.51 2.93
CA LEU A 551 1.10 -28.28 1.73
C LEU A 551 -0.20 -29.11 1.86
N ALA A 552 -0.72 -29.30 3.07
CA ALA A 552 -2.01 -29.94 3.35
C ALA A 552 -3.17 -28.93 3.40
N PHE A 553 -2.90 -27.64 3.11
CA PHE A 553 -3.86 -26.54 3.22
C PHE A 553 -4.32 -26.27 4.65
N HIS A 554 -3.48 -26.61 5.66
CA HIS A 554 -3.70 -26.14 7.01
C HIS A 554 -3.16 -24.71 7.15
N PRO A 555 -3.96 -23.74 7.65
CA PRO A 555 -3.52 -22.35 7.81
C PRO A 555 -2.26 -22.22 8.67
N ILE A 556 -1.30 -21.37 8.26
CA ILE A 556 -0.07 -21.07 9.01
C ILE A 556 -0.15 -19.68 9.63
N LEU A 557 -0.44 -18.66 8.81
CA LEU A 557 -0.52 -17.25 9.20
C LEU A 557 -1.84 -16.65 8.71
N SER A 558 -2.56 -15.98 9.62
CA SER A 558 -3.72 -15.14 9.31
C SER A 558 -3.39 -13.67 9.55
N VAL A 559 -3.92 -12.79 8.69
CA VAL A 559 -3.78 -11.34 8.78
C VAL A 559 -4.52 -10.78 10.01
N GLU A 560 -5.57 -11.46 10.47
CA GLU A 560 -6.50 -10.93 11.46
C GLU A 560 -6.26 -11.45 12.89
N SER A 561 -5.58 -12.59 13.07
CA SER A 561 -5.68 -13.35 14.32
C SER A 561 -4.38 -13.96 14.90
N ASN A 562 -3.19 -13.71 14.35
CA ASN A 562 -1.96 -14.19 15.01
C ASN A 562 -1.45 -13.20 16.07
N PRO A 563 -1.17 -13.65 17.32
CA PRO A 563 -0.41 -14.86 17.67
C PRO A 563 -1.19 -16.02 18.34
N LYS A 564 -2.41 -16.38 17.92
CA LYS A 564 -3.14 -17.57 18.46
C LYS A 564 -2.83 -18.90 17.75
N TYR A 565 -2.13 -18.87 16.62
CA TYR A 565 -1.81 -20.04 15.82
C TYR A 565 -0.30 -20.34 15.93
N GLN A 566 0.04 -21.18 16.91
CA GLN A 566 1.33 -21.88 16.93
C GLN A 566 1.14 -23.17 16.13
N PHE A 567 1.87 -23.31 15.03
CA PHE A 567 2.07 -24.60 14.39
C PHE A 567 3.25 -25.29 15.09
N GLU A 568 3.25 -26.63 15.11
CA GLU A 568 4.34 -27.37 15.75
C GLU A 568 5.68 -27.06 15.05
N PRO A 569 6.81 -27.03 15.79
CA PRO A 569 8.13 -26.66 15.27
C PRO A 569 8.46 -27.29 13.91
N ASP A 570 8.17 -28.58 13.73
CA ASP A 570 8.47 -29.36 12.54
C ASP A 570 7.27 -29.58 11.59
N GLN A 571 6.12 -28.96 11.85
CA GLN A 571 4.87 -29.23 11.10
C GLN A 571 5.09 -29.12 9.59
N LEU A 572 5.74 -28.06 9.12
CA LEU A 572 5.94 -27.82 7.68
C LEU A 572 6.83 -28.89 7.04
N GLU A 573 7.84 -29.36 7.76
CA GLU A 573 8.71 -30.43 7.28
C GLU A 573 7.98 -31.77 7.29
N GLN A 574 7.27 -32.08 8.37
CA GLN A 574 6.51 -33.32 8.52
C GLN A 574 5.39 -33.43 7.47
N VAL A 575 4.59 -32.38 7.29
CA VAL A 575 3.52 -32.33 6.29
C VAL A 575 4.10 -32.42 4.88
N ALA A 576 5.17 -31.68 4.60
CA ALA A 576 5.81 -31.75 3.30
C ALA A 576 6.40 -33.14 3.03
N HIS A 577 7.03 -33.78 4.02
CA HIS A 577 7.54 -35.13 3.92
C HIS A 577 6.39 -36.12 3.69
N GLN A 578 5.32 -36.06 4.49
CA GLN A 578 4.16 -36.93 4.36
C GLN A 578 3.55 -36.85 2.95
N ILE A 579 3.29 -35.64 2.45
CA ILE A 579 2.70 -35.46 1.12
C ILE A 579 3.65 -35.96 0.03
N LYS A 580 4.93 -35.61 0.10
CA LYS A 580 5.91 -36.01 -0.93
C LYS A 580 6.21 -37.52 -0.90
N ALA A 581 6.22 -38.15 0.28
CA ALA A 581 6.56 -39.56 0.47
C ALA A 581 5.37 -40.52 0.35
N ALA A 582 4.14 -40.06 0.58
CA ALA A 582 2.95 -40.90 0.47
C ALA A 582 2.88 -41.62 -0.88
N SER A 583 2.59 -42.91 -0.87
CA SER A 583 2.44 -43.74 -2.07
C SER A 583 1.14 -43.40 -2.81
N THR A 584 0.11 -42.99 -2.08
CA THR A 584 -1.19 -42.56 -2.61
C THR A 584 -1.58 -41.24 -1.97
N ARG A 585 -2.09 -40.30 -2.76
CA ARG A 585 -2.71 -39.06 -2.27
C ARG A 585 -4.17 -38.99 -2.69
N VAL A 586 -5.02 -38.44 -1.84
CA VAL A 586 -6.41 -38.11 -2.16
C VAL A 586 -6.55 -36.60 -2.04
N PHE A 587 -6.61 -35.91 -3.18
CA PHE A 587 -6.84 -34.47 -3.20
C PHE A 587 -8.33 -34.21 -3.17
N LEU A 588 -8.80 -33.44 -2.18
CA LEU A 588 -10.19 -32.98 -2.12
C LEU A 588 -10.24 -31.55 -2.67
N VAL A 589 -11.07 -31.33 -3.69
CA VAL A 589 -11.39 -29.99 -4.19
C VAL A 589 -12.88 -29.78 -4.04
N GLY A 590 -13.25 -28.65 -3.43
CA GLY A 590 -14.64 -28.37 -3.20
C GLY A 590 -14.91 -27.04 -2.53
N ASP A 591 -16.17 -26.85 -2.18
CA ASP A 591 -16.66 -25.65 -1.52
C ASP A 591 -16.62 -25.76 0.02
N SER A 592 -17.47 -24.99 0.69
CA SER A 592 -17.40 -24.74 2.13
C SER A 592 -17.78 -25.96 2.98
N THR A 593 -18.49 -26.95 2.44
CA THR A 593 -18.87 -28.18 3.16
C THR A 593 -17.71 -29.16 3.32
N VAL A 594 -16.72 -29.06 2.44
CA VAL A 594 -15.53 -29.93 2.39
C VAL A 594 -14.34 -29.28 3.12
N SER A 595 -14.25 -27.95 3.09
CA SER A 595 -13.09 -27.12 3.47
C SER A 595 -12.52 -27.35 4.87
N ASN A 596 -11.22 -27.07 5.02
CA ASN A 596 -10.59 -26.86 6.32
C ASN A 596 -11.07 -25.55 6.95
N TYR A 597 -11.32 -25.57 8.26
CA TYR A 597 -11.63 -24.40 9.06
C TYR A 597 -10.62 -24.19 10.19
N GLU A 598 -10.40 -22.92 10.49
CA GLU A 598 -9.55 -22.42 11.54
C GLU A 598 -10.11 -22.75 12.94
N LYS A 599 -9.24 -22.82 13.97
CA LYS A 599 -9.62 -23.19 15.34
C LYS A 599 -10.58 -22.17 16.01
N ASP A 600 -10.54 -20.91 15.57
CA ASP A 600 -11.36 -19.82 16.10
C ASP A 600 -12.84 -19.96 15.75
N VAL A 601 -13.16 -20.67 14.66
CA VAL A 601 -14.55 -20.98 14.27
C VAL A 601 -15.02 -22.36 14.74
N TYR A 602 -14.26 -23.05 15.59
CA TYR A 602 -14.70 -24.32 16.18
C TYR A 602 -16.06 -24.15 16.89
N PRO A 603 -17.03 -25.08 16.73
CA PRO A 603 -16.89 -26.44 16.21
C PRO A 603 -17.20 -26.61 14.71
N ARG A 604 -17.25 -25.54 13.92
CA ARG A 604 -17.46 -25.65 12.48
C ARG A 604 -16.36 -26.48 11.83
N MET A 605 -16.73 -27.51 11.09
CA MET A 605 -15.81 -28.42 10.44
C MET A 605 -16.36 -28.87 9.08
N GLY A 606 -15.49 -28.95 8.07
CA GLY A 606 -15.83 -29.58 6.79
C GLY A 606 -15.64 -31.09 6.86
N TRP A 607 -16.43 -31.87 6.11
CA TRP A 607 -16.25 -33.32 6.08
C TRP A 607 -14.86 -33.70 5.52
N GLY A 608 -14.29 -32.91 4.61
CA GLY A 608 -12.94 -33.15 4.10
C GLY A 608 -11.85 -32.94 5.16
N GLN A 609 -12.06 -32.03 6.10
CA GLN A 609 -11.19 -31.83 7.26
C GLN A 609 -11.26 -33.03 8.20
N ALA A 610 -12.47 -33.52 8.49
CA ALA A 610 -12.66 -34.74 9.27
C ALA A 610 -12.03 -35.97 8.56
N PHE A 611 -12.15 -36.07 7.24
CA PHE A 611 -11.55 -37.15 6.45
C PHE A 611 -10.03 -37.19 6.56
N ASP A 612 -9.38 -36.02 6.46
CA ASP A 612 -7.94 -35.90 6.70
C ASP A 612 -7.55 -36.34 8.11
N LEU A 613 -8.18 -35.74 9.12
CA LEU A 613 -7.88 -36.04 10.54
C LEU A 613 -8.07 -37.51 10.92
N GLN A 614 -9.02 -38.22 10.29
CA GLN A 614 -9.35 -39.60 10.64
C GLN A 614 -8.59 -40.66 9.84
N TYR A 615 -8.19 -40.37 8.59
CA TYR A 615 -7.71 -41.40 7.65
C TYR A 615 -6.35 -41.13 7.01
N SER A 616 -5.74 -39.97 7.24
CA SER A 616 -4.36 -39.74 6.80
C SER A 616 -3.38 -40.67 7.53
N THR A 617 -2.44 -41.26 6.78
CA THR A 617 -1.37 -42.14 7.27
C THR A 617 -0.04 -41.79 6.59
N PRO A 618 1.09 -42.38 7.00
CA PRO A 618 2.36 -42.19 6.29
C PRO A 618 2.35 -42.65 4.81
N HIS A 619 1.47 -43.58 4.44
CA HIS A 619 1.36 -44.10 3.06
C HIS A 619 0.23 -43.45 2.25
N LEU A 620 -0.81 -42.96 2.92
CA LEU A 620 -1.98 -42.33 2.32
C LEU A 620 -2.14 -40.91 2.86
N ALA A 621 -1.92 -39.89 2.05
CA ALA A 621 -2.17 -38.50 2.45
C ALA A 621 -3.51 -38.00 1.90
N ILE A 622 -4.41 -37.55 2.77
CA ILE A 622 -5.60 -36.81 2.38
C ILE A 622 -5.21 -35.33 2.35
N VAL A 623 -5.33 -34.69 1.19
CA VAL A 623 -4.95 -33.29 0.99
C VAL A 623 -6.20 -32.49 0.71
N ASN A 624 -6.75 -31.85 1.74
CA ASN A 624 -8.00 -31.11 1.63
C ASN A 624 -7.78 -29.69 1.10
N ALA A 625 -7.73 -29.55 -0.23
CA ALA A 625 -7.57 -28.26 -0.90
C ALA A 625 -8.89 -27.48 -1.05
N ALA A 626 -10.02 -27.99 -0.54
CA ALA A 626 -11.30 -27.31 -0.63
C ALA A 626 -11.27 -25.96 0.11
N ARG A 627 -11.99 -24.97 -0.44
CA ARG A 627 -11.97 -23.61 0.09
C ARG A 627 -13.36 -22.99 0.14
N SER A 628 -13.70 -22.43 1.29
CA SER A 628 -14.98 -21.78 1.54
C SER A 628 -15.21 -20.59 0.60
N GLY A 629 -16.47 -20.40 0.19
CA GLY A 629 -16.89 -19.34 -0.71
C GLY A 629 -16.49 -19.51 -2.18
N ARG A 630 -15.95 -20.66 -2.58
CA ARG A 630 -15.56 -20.97 -3.96
C ARG A 630 -16.61 -21.79 -4.68
N SER A 631 -16.82 -21.47 -5.94
CA SER A 631 -17.52 -22.32 -6.90
C SER A 631 -16.52 -23.14 -7.71
N SER A 632 -16.99 -24.13 -8.45
CA SER A 632 -16.16 -24.92 -9.36
C SER A 632 -15.38 -24.03 -10.36
N ARG A 633 -15.95 -22.90 -10.77
CA ARG A 633 -15.31 -21.99 -11.71
C ARG A 633 -14.29 -21.07 -11.04
N ASP A 634 -14.68 -20.40 -9.95
CA ASP A 634 -13.79 -19.47 -9.24
C ASP A 634 -12.62 -20.20 -8.57
N PHE A 635 -12.79 -21.46 -8.16
CA PHE A 635 -11.70 -22.26 -7.60
C PHE A 635 -10.55 -22.43 -8.62
N ILE A 636 -10.87 -22.67 -9.89
CA ILE A 636 -9.86 -22.73 -10.96
C ILE A 636 -9.34 -21.33 -11.30
N ASN A 637 -10.24 -20.37 -11.47
CA ASN A 637 -9.85 -19.02 -11.88
C ASN A 637 -8.99 -18.31 -10.83
N GLY A 638 -9.30 -18.53 -9.55
CA GLY A 638 -8.57 -18.09 -8.39
C GLY A 638 -7.30 -18.87 -8.09
N ARG A 639 -6.91 -19.86 -8.92
CA ARG A 639 -5.70 -20.70 -8.84
C ARG A 639 -5.63 -21.77 -7.75
N TRP A 640 -6.70 -22.03 -7.00
CA TRP A 640 -6.68 -23.06 -5.95
C TRP A 640 -6.35 -24.45 -6.51
N LEU A 641 -6.88 -24.81 -7.69
CA LEU A 641 -6.53 -26.08 -8.34
C LEU A 641 -5.07 -26.12 -8.81
N SER A 642 -4.48 -24.98 -9.17
CA SER A 642 -3.07 -24.93 -9.59
C SER A 642 -2.12 -25.17 -8.41
N SER A 643 -2.53 -24.87 -7.18
CA SER A 643 -1.71 -25.06 -5.98
C SER A 643 -1.40 -26.52 -5.66
N ILE A 644 -2.26 -27.48 -6.08
CA ILE A 644 -2.00 -28.91 -5.87
C ILE A 644 -1.14 -29.55 -6.98
N GLU A 645 -1.09 -28.93 -8.16
CA GLU A 645 -0.46 -29.48 -9.37
C GLU A 645 0.98 -30.01 -9.13
N PRO A 646 1.87 -29.27 -8.42
CA PRO A 646 3.25 -29.70 -8.18
C PRO A 646 3.40 -31.00 -7.37
N TYR A 647 2.35 -31.45 -6.68
CA TYR A 647 2.40 -32.59 -5.75
C TYR A 647 1.62 -33.81 -6.25
N THR A 648 0.94 -33.69 -7.38
CA THR A 648 0.22 -34.80 -8.01
C THR A 648 1.18 -35.86 -8.56
N LYS A 649 0.83 -37.14 -8.43
CA LYS A 649 1.49 -38.28 -9.08
C LYS A 649 0.47 -39.19 -9.75
N PRO A 650 0.88 -39.95 -10.79
CA PRO A 650 0.02 -40.96 -11.39
C PRO A 650 -0.54 -41.95 -10.37
N GLY A 651 -1.84 -42.18 -10.41
CA GLY A 651 -2.55 -43.10 -9.51
C GLY A 651 -3.11 -42.45 -8.24
N ASP A 652 -2.83 -41.18 -7.98
CA ASP A 652 -3.52 -40.41 -6.93
C ASP A 652 -5.01 -40.23 -7.26
N TYR A 653 -5.83 -39.84 -6.28
CA TYR A 653 -7.25 -39.58 -6.44
C TYR A 653 -7.56 -38.08 -6.41
N LEU A 654 -8.58 -37.66 -7.15
CA LEU A 654 -9.13 -36.30 -7.11
C LEU A 654 -10.63 -36.37 -6.82
N PHE A 655 -11.02 -35.99 -5.61
CA PHE A 655 -12.42 -35.93 -5.18
C PHE A 655 -12.94 -34.52 -5.43
N ILE A 656 -14.08 -34.41 -6.11
CA ILE A 656 -14.61 -33.14 -6.61
C ILE A 656 -16.05 -32.98 -6.10
N GLU A 657 -16.26 -32.03 -5.19
CA GLU A 657 -17.59 -31.69 -4.65
C GLU A 657 -17.85 -30.19 -4.79
N PHE A 658 -18.84 -29.83 -5.61
CA PHE A 658 -19.29 -28.44 -5.75
C PHE A 658 -20.81 -28.41 -5.96
N SER A 659 -21.47 -27.35 -5.50
CA SER A 659 -22.80 -26.92 -5.97
C SER A 659 -23.26 -25.65 -5.25
N HIS A 660 -22.88 -25.46 -3.98
CA HIS A 660 -23.45 -24.43 -3.10
C HIS A 660 -23.17 -23.00 -3.56
N ASN A 661 -21.99 -22.75 -4.15
CA ASN A 661 -21.60 -21.43 -4.66
C ASN A 661 -21.82 -21.30 -6.17
N ASP A 662 -21.87 -22.42 -6.89
CA ASP A 662 -22.13 -22.48 -8.33
C ASP A 662 -23.53 -21.95 -8.67
N GLU A 663 -24.51 -22.17 -7.79
CA GLU A 663 -25.90 -21.72 -7.96
C GLU A 663 -26.14 -20.21 -7.75
N LYS A 664 -25.10 -19.42 -7.49
CA LYS A 664 -25.20 -17.95 -7.29
C LYS A 664 -25.29 -17.18 -8.61
N CYS A 665 -26.26 -17.58 -9.44
CA CYS A 665 -26.46 -17.06 -10.79
C CYS A 665 -27.59 -16.02 -10.91
N ASN A 666 -28.13 -15.55 -9.79
CA ASN A 666 -29.20 -14.55 -9.77
C ASN A 666 -28.63 -13.14 -9.92
N GLY A 667 -28.60 -12.63 -11.15
CA GLY A 667 -28.13 -11.27 -11.45
C GLY A 667 -29.04 -10.16 -10.94
N ALA A 668 -30.33 -10.45 -10.70
CA ALA A 668 -31.32 -9.49 -10.19
C ALA A 668 -31.20 -9.27 -8.68
N LYS A 669 -30.41 -10.08 -7.97
CA LYS A 669 -30.19 -9.90 -6.54
C LYS A 669 -29.39 -8.61 -6.29
N GLY A 670 -29.93 -7.72 -5.46
CA GLY A 670 -29.24 -6.49 -5.06
C GLY A 670 -27.85 -6.75 -4.46
N GLU A 671 -26.98 -5.74 -4.55
CA GLU A 671 -25.59 -5.76 -4.11
C GLU A 671 -24.74 -6.80 -4.85
N ARG A 672 -24.68 -8.04 -4.36
CA ARG A 672 -23.73 -9.04 -4.84
C ARG A 672 -24.16 -9.76 -6.11
N GLY A 673 -25.42 -9.68 -6.55
CA GLY A 673 -25.93 -10.50 -7.68
C GLY A 673 -25.04 -10.45 -8.92
N PRO A 674 -24.76 -9.26 -9.48
CA PRO A 674 -23.86 -9.12 -10.63
C PRO A 674 -22.43 -9.63 -10.37
N ILE A 675 -21.91 -9.44 -9.14
CA ILE A 675 -20.56 -9.85 -8.74
C ILE A 675 -20.46 -11.38 -8.63
N ASP A 676 -21.43 -12.01 -7.98
CA ASP A 676 -21.55 -13.46 -7.85
C ASP A 676 -21.72 -14.10 -9.24
N VAL A 677 -22.51 -13.49 -10.14
CA VAL A 677 -22.62 -13.93 -11.54
C VAL A 677 -21.28 -13.86 -12.28
N ALA A 678 -20.54 -12.76 -12.11
CA ALA A 678 -19.27 -12.57 -12.77
C ALA A 678 -18.19 -13.55 -12.27
N ASN A 679 -18.11 -13.80 -10.96
CA ASN A 679 -17.02 -14.54 -10.35
C ASN A 679 -17.38 -16.01 -10.09
N LEU A 680 -18.53 -16.28 -9.47
CA LEU A 680 -18.88 -17.60 -8.95
C LEU A 680 -19.76 -18.43 -9.88
N CYS A 681 -20.80 -17.84 -10.45
CA CYS A 681 -21.89 -18.55 -11.11
C CYS A 681 -21.43 -19.57 -12.17
N THR A 682 -22.01 -20.77 -12.11
CA THR A 682 -22.08 -21.69 -13.24
C THR A 682 -23.53 -22.16 -13.42
N TYR A 683 -23.97 -22.51 -14.62
CA TYR A 683 -25.34 -22.93 -14.90
C TYR A 683 -25.45 -24.47 -14.97
N PRO A 684 -26.50 -25.06 -14.40
CA PRO A 684 -26.70 -26.50 -14.45
C PRO A 684 -27.07 -26.95 -15.87
N ASN A 685 -27.19 -28.26 -16.07
CA ASN A 685 -27.79 -28.80 -17.27
C ASN A 685 -29.30 -28.55 -17.30
N SER A 686 -29.86 -28.50 -18.50
CA SER A 686 -31.31 -28.52 -18.72
C SER A 686 -31.91 -29.85 -18.28
N ALA A 687 -33.25 -29.91 -18.18
CA ALA A 687 -33.97 -31.12 -17.80
C ALA A 687 -33.72 -32.34 -18.71
N ASP A 688 -33.32 -32.13 -19.97
CA ASP A 688 -32.92 -33.18 -20.92
C ASP A 688 -31.40 -33.51 -20.84
N GLY A 689 -30.69 -33.00 -19.84
CA GLY A 689 -29.29 -33.32 -19.56
C GLY A 689 -28.28 -32.58 -20.45
N LYS A 690 -28.68 -31.51 -21.15
CA LYS A 690 -27.77 -30.73 -22.01
C LYS A 690 -27.10 -29.59 -21.23
N PRO A 691 -25.79 -29.35 -21.44
CA PRO A 691 -25.11 -28.19 -20.87
C PRO A 691 -25.76 -26.85 -21.24
N GLN A 692 -25.99 -25.99 -20.25
CA GLN A 692 -26.48 -24.63 -20.44
C GLN A 692 -25.42 -23.60 -20.09
N TYR A 693 -25.35 -22.51 -20.86
CA TYR A 693 -24.43 -21.39 -20.65
C TYR A 693 -24.80 -20.22 -21.58
N PRO A 694 -24.46 -18.97 -21.23
CA PRO A 694 -24.67 -17.83 -22.12
C PRO A 694 -23.82 -17.95 -23.38
N GLU A 695 -24.26 -17.30 -24.47
CA GLU A 695 -23.54 -17.28 -25.74
C GLU A 695 -22.06 -16.90 -25.54
N MET A 696 -21.16 -17.60 -26.24
CA MET A 696 -19.70 -17.41 -26.14
C MET A 696 -19.08 -17.60 -24.75
N LYS A 697 -19.83 -18.14 -23.77
CA LYS A 697 -19.35 -18.38 -22.40
C LYS A 697 -19.47 -19.85 -21.96
N PRO A 698 -18.88 -20.82 -22.68
CA PRO A 698 -19.00 -22.24 -22.35
C PRO A 698 -18.46 -22.60 -20.95
N HIS A 699 -17.52 -21.81 -20.42
CA HIS A 699 -16.97 -21.96 -19.06
C HIS A 699 -17.92 -21.53 -17.93
N TYR A 700 -19.10 -20.98 -18.28
CA TYR A 700 -20.20 -20.77 -17.33
C TYR A 700 -21.08 -22.01 -17.19
N SER A 701 -20.89 -23.07 -17.97
CA SER A 701 -21.60 -24.33 -17.71
C SER A 701 -20.97 -25.06 -16.51
N PHE A 702 -21.82 -25.53 -15.60
CA PHE A 702 -21.39 -26.31 -14.46
C PHE A 702 -20.79 -27.65 -14.90
N GLN A 703 -21.43 -28.35 -15.85
CA GLN A 703 -20.86 -29.56 -16.43
C GLN A 703 -19.48 -29.30 -17.06
N HIS A 704 -19.33 -28.27 -17.90
CA HIS A 704 -18.01 -27.96 -18.48
C HIS A 704 -16.98 -27.58 -17.41
N SER A 705 -17.40 -26.95 -16.31
CA SER A 705 -16.54 -26.65 -15.18
C SER A 705 -16.02 -27.95 -14.52
N LEU A 706 -16.91 -28.90 -14.20
CA LEU A 706 -16.54 -30.23 -13.69
C LEU A 706 -15.62 -30.98 -14.66
N GLU A 707 -15.90 -30.91 -15.96
CA GLU A 707 -15.07 -31.53 -17.00
C GLU A 707 -13.63 -30.97 -17.04
N ARG A 708 -13.40 -29.72 -16.59
CA ARG A 708 -12.03 -29.18 -16.42
C ARG A 708 -11.27 -29.88 -15.30
N TYR A 709 -11.93 -30.26 -14.21
CA TYR A 709 -11.31 -31.06 -13.15
C TYR A 709 -11.02 -32.49 -13.62
N LEU A 710 -11.93 -33.08 -14.39
CA LEU A 710 -11.70 -34.39 -15.02
C LEU A 710 -10.52 -34.33 -16.01
N ALA A 711 -10.41 -33.25 -16.78
CA ALA A 711 -9.28 -33.01 -17.67
C ALA A 711 -7.96 -32.84 -16.90
N PHE A 712 -7.99 -32.14 -15.76
CA PHE A 712 -6.84 -32.05 -14.85
C PHE A 712 -6.45 -33.44 -14.34
N ALA A 713 -7.39 -34.21 -13.78
CA ALA A 713 -7.13 -35.57 -13.33
C ALA A 713 -6.52 -36.45 -14.44
N LYS A 714 -7.09 -36.38 -15.65
CA LYS A 714 -6.58 -37.10 -16.83
C LYS A 714 -5.15 -36.69 -17.19
N LYS A 715 -4.86 -35.38 -17.24
CA LYS A 715 -3.53 -34.83 -17.53
C LYS A 715 -2.48 -35.38 -16.56
N HIS A 716 -2.84 -35.49 -15.28
CA HIS A 716 -1.95 -35.96 -14.21
C HIS A 716 -2.07 -37.46 -13.90
N LYS A 717 -2.85 -38.22 -14.70
CA LYS A 717 -3.10 -39.66 -14.53
C LYS A 717 -3.67 -40.02 -13.15
N MET A 718 -4.52 -39.15 -12.61
CA MET A 718 -5.24 -39.34 -11.36
C MET A 718 -6.57 -40.08 -11.61
N GLN A 719 -7.13 -40.65 -10.55
CA GLN A 719 -8.46 -41.27 -10.52
C GLN A 719 -9.49 -40.25 -10.00
N PRO A 720 -10.33 -39.66 -10.86
CA PRO A 720 -11.35 -38.73 -10.39
C PRO A 720 -12.49 -39.45 -9.67
N VAL A 721 -13.13 -38.77 -8.72
CA VAL A 721 -14.37 -39.16 -8.05
C VAL A 721 -15.26 -37.93 -7.97
N LEU A 722 -16.50 -38.03 -8.48
CA LEU A 722 -17.47 -36.93 -8.39
C LEU A 722 -18.37 -37.13 -7.18
N LEU A 723 -18.66 -36.04 -6.48
CA LEU A 723 -19.59 -36.01 -5.36
C LEU A 723 -20.66 -34.94 -5.64
N THR A 724 -21.92 -35.26 -5.38
CA THR A 724 -22.98 -34.23 -5.33
C THR A 724 -22.75 -33.34 -4.11
N GLY A 725 -23.28 -32.12 -4.08
CA GLY A 725 -23.18 -31.29 -2.87
C GLY A 725 -24.04 -31.83 -1.73
N THR A 726 -23.65 -31.57 -0.48
CA THR A 726 -24.45 -31.96 0.68
C THR A 726 -25.78 -31.19 0.77
N ALA A 727 -26.75 -31.77 1.47
CA ALA A 727 -28.03 -31.12 1.72
C ALA A 727 -27.93 -30.05 2.81
N ARG A 728 -28.81 -29.07 2.70
CA ARG A 728 -29.12 -28.09 3.73
C ARG A 728 -30.21 -28.62 4.63
N ALA A 729 -30.11 -28.44 5.94
CA ALA A 729 -31.16 -28.82 6.89
C ALA A 729 -32.36 -27.87 6.83
N LYS A 730 -33.15 -27.98 5.76
CA LYS A 730 -34.37 -27.21 5.54
C LYS A 730 -35.53 -28.10 5.18
N THR A 731 -36.69 -27.83 5.77
CA THR A 731 -37.94 -28.52 5.46
C THR A 731 -38.51 -28.10 4.11
N VAL A 732 -39.57 -28.78 3.67
CA VAL A 732 -40.31 -28.43 2.44
C VAL A 732 -40.89 -27.01 2.46
N ASP A 733 -41.18 -26.48 3.65
CA ASP A 733 -41.70 -25.13 3.86
C ASP A 733 -40.58 -24.07 3.96
N GLY A 734 -39.31 -24.51 3.90
CA GLY A 734 -38.14 -23.64 3.97
C GLY A 734 -37.66 -23.31 5.39
N GLU A 735 -38.34 -23.85 6.41
CA GLU A 735 -37.97 -23.75 7.82
C GLU A 735 -36.73 -24.59 8.14
N TYR A 736 -36.05 -24.29 9.25
CA TYR A 736 -34.88 -25.04 9.68
C TYR A 736 -35.27 -26.40 10.25
N GLY A 737 -34.63 -27.46 9.74
CA GLY A 737 -34.74 -28.81 10.30
C GLY A 737 -35.15 -29.90 9.32
N ALA A 738 -35.70 -30.98 9.89
CA ALA A 738 -36.10 -32.20 9.21
C ALA A 738 -37.64 -32.40 9.28
N PRO A 739 -38.27 -33.15 8.35
CA PRO A 739 -37.66 -33.83 7.21
C PRO A 739 -37.11 -32.84 6.17
N ILE A 740 -35.92 -33.14 5.65
CA ILE A 740 -35.18 -32.29 4.73
C ILE A 740 -35.83 -32.36 3.35
N THR A 741 -36.02 -31.19 2.73
CA THR A 741 -36.55 -31.11 1.37
C THR A 741 -35.60 -31.80 0.38
N PRO A 742 -36.11 -32.71 -0.50
CA PRO A 742 -35.28 -33.35 -1.52
C PRO A 742 -34.94 -32.40 -2.68
N SER A 743 -35.68 -31.29 -2.82
CA SER A 743 -35.50 -30.32 -3.90
C SER A 743 -34.45 -29.27 -3.55
N GLN A 744 -33.17 -29.66 -3.58
CA GLN A 744 -32.04 -28.78 -3.31
C GLN A 744 -31.08 -28.64 -4.48
N HIS A 745 -30.30 -27.56 -4.46
CA HIS A 745 -29.37 -27.19 -5.54
C HIS A 745 -30.08 -27.13 -6.89
N ILE A 746 -31.22 -26.44 -6.92
CA ILE A 746 -32.06 -26.24 -8.10
C ILE A 746 -32.30 -24.75 -8.29
N THR A 747 -31.96 -24.25 -9.46
CA THR A 747 -32.33 -22.88 -9.88
C THR A 747 -33.62 -22.92 -10.70
N LYS A 748 -34.46 -21.90 -10.53
CA LYS A 748 -35.72 -21.70 -11.26
C LYS A 748 -35.87 -20.23 -11.62
N GLN A 749 -36.66 -19.94 -12.64
CA GLN A 749 -37.01 -18.56 -12.99
C GLN A 749 -37.69 -17.86 -11.80
N ASN A 750 -37.31 -16.62 -11.50
CA ASN A 750 -38.04 -15.74 -10.58
C ASN A 750 -38.80 -14.65 -11.37
N SER A 751 -39.57 -13.81 -10.67
CA SER A 751 -40.38 -12.73 -11.26
C SER A 751 -39.55 -11.72 -12.08
N ASP A 752 -38.28 -11.54 -11.71
CA ASP A 752 -37.41 -10.48 -12.26
C ASP A 752 -36.44 -11.02 -13.32
N TYR A 753 -36.67 -12.25 -13.79
CA TYR A 753 -35.83 -12.94 -14.75
C TYR A 753 -34.35 -13.08 -14.33
N GLY A 754 -34.11 -13.23 -13.03
CA GLY A 754 -32.78 -13.20 -12.42
C GLY A 754 -31.85 -14.36 -12.79
N TYR A 755 -32.38 -15.54 -13.13
CA TYR A 755 -31.59 -16.69 -13.59
C TYR A 755 -31.72 -16.85 -15.10
N ALA A 756 -30.59 -16.84 -15.82
CA ALA A 756 -30.59 -17.04 -17.27
C ALA A 756 -30.91 -18.48 -17.70
N PHE A 757 -30.53 -19.46 -16.87
CA PHE A 757 -30.78 -20.88 -17.08
C PHE A 757 -31.14 -21.55 -15.75
N PHE A 758 -31.94 -22.60 -15.82
CA PHE A 758 -32.53 -23.28 -14.67
C PHE A 758 -32.40 -24.80 -14.81
N GLY A 759 -32.20 -25.48 -13.68
CA GLY A 759 -31.96 -26.92 -13.64
C GLY A 759 -31.45 -27.38 -12.28
N SER A 760 -31.07 -28.66 -12.19
CA SER A 760 -30.50 -29.25 -10.96
C SER A 760 -28.99 -29.41 -11.08
N TYR A 761 -28.25 -28.81 -10.17
CA TYR A 761 -26.79 -29.00 -10.08
C TYR A 761 -26.46 -30.43 -9.67
N THR A 762 -27.25 -31.02 -8.76
CA THR A 762 -27.12 -32.41 -8.33
C THR A 762 -27.27 -33.36 -9.50
N GLN A 763 -28.34 -33.24 -10.30
CA GLN A 763 -28.51 -34.06 -11.50
C GLN A 763 -27.38 -33.83 -12.51
N THR A 764 -26.88 -32.59 -12.63
CA THR A 764 -25.74 -32.28 -13.50
C THR A 764 -24.47 -33.05 -13.11
N VAL A 765 -24.17 -33.18 -11.81
CA VAL A 765 -23.05 -34.00 -11.33
C VAL A 765 -23.27 -35.47 -11.67
N ILE A 766 -24.47 -36.00 -11.41
CA ILE A 766 -24.84 -37.41 -11.69
C ILE A 766 -24.67 -37.72 -13.18
N ASP A 767 -25.22 -36.88 -14.05
CA ASP A 767 -25.14 -37.03 -15.50
C ASP A 767 -23.70 -36.94 -15.99
N THR A 768 -22.90 -36.03 -15.42
CA THR A 768 -21.48 -35.88 -15.75
C THR A 768 -20.69 -37.12 -15.36
N ALA A 769 -20.92 -37.68 -14.16
CA ALA A 769 -20.27 -38.91 -13.70
C ALA A 769 -20.60 -40.09 -14.61
N LYS A 770 -21.89 -40.24 -14.97
CA LYS A 770 -22.35 -41.28 -15.90
C LYS A 770 -21.72 -41.13 -17.28
N LYS A 771 -21.72 -39.91 -17.84
CA LYS A 771 -21.14 -39.60 -19.16
C LYS A 771 -19.66 -39.98 -19.25
N HIS A 772 -18.89 -39.71 -18.20
CA HIS A 772 -17.44 -39.95 -18.17
C HIS A 772 -17.06 -41.28 -17.51
N ASN A 773 -18.04 -42.10 -17.10
CA ASN A 773 -17.85 -43.37 -16.40
C ASN A 773 -16.99 -43.24 -15.12
N VAL A 774 -17.16 -42.14 -14.39
CA VAL A 774 -16.43 -41.82 -13.14
C VAL A 774 -17.24 -42.31 -11.92
N PRO A 775 -16.60 -42.79 -10.83
CA PRO A 775 -17.28 -43.06 -9.56
C PRO A 775 -18.06 -41.85 -9.07
N LEU A 776 -19.23 -42.09 -8.46
CA LEU A 776 -20.15 -41.07 -7.98
C LEU A 776 -20.58 -41.34 -6.54
N ILE A 777 -20.34 -40.40 -5.65
CA ILE A 777 -20.89 -40.42 -4.28
C ILE A 777 -22.02 -39.39 -4.19
N ASP A 778 -23.27 -39.86 -4.08
CA ASP A 778 -24.42 -38.96 -3.94
C ASP A 778 -24.56 -38.48 -2.48
N MET A 779 -23.81 -37.43 -2.14
CA MET A 779 -23.82 -36.84 -0.80
C MET A 779 -25.11 -36.10 -0.49
N GLN A 780 -25.83 -35.54 -1.46
CA GLN A 780 -27.14 -34.94 -1.22
C GLN A 780 -28.12 -35.99 -0.67
N ASP A 781 -28.31 -37.09 -1.39
CA ASP A 781 -29.22 -38.16 -1.00
C ASP A 781 -28.82 -38.80 0.34
N LYS A 782 -27.51 -39.01 0.55
CA LYS A 782 -26.97 -39.51 1.83
C LYS A 782 -27.21 -38.56 3.00
N SER A 783 -27.01 -37.26 2.83
CA SER A 783 -27.20 -36.26 3.89
C SER A 783 -28.67 -35.93 4.17
N ILE A 784 -29.56 -36.01 3.17
CA ILE A 784 -31.02 -35.95 3.39
C ILE A 784 -31.44 -37.09 4.31
N ARG A 785 -31.10 -38.35 3.95
CA ARG A 785 -31.44 -39.51 4.78
C ARG A 785 -30.90 -39.38 6.21
N LEU A 786 -29.66 -38.93 6.35
CA LEU A 786 -29.06 -38.69 7.66
C LEU A 786 -29.86 -37.69 8.50
N GLY A 787 -30.25 -36.55 7.90
CA GLY A 787 -31.05 -35.54 8.61
C GLY A 787 -32.47 -36.02 8.94
N ASP A 788 -33.10 -36.75 8.02
CA ASP A 788 -34.43 -37.33 8.22
C ASP A 788 -34.43 -38.37 9.34
N GLU A 789 -33.41 -39.23 9.38
CA GLU A 789 -33.20 -40.22 10.45
C GLU A 789 -32.92 -39.56 11.81
N ALA A 790 -32.19 -38.44 11.82
CA ALA A 790 -31.90 -37.68 13.04
C ALA A 790 -33.13 -36.94 13.59
N GLY A 791 -34.10 -36.56 12.72
CA GLY A 791 -35.29 -35.82 13.09
C GLY A 791 -34.95 -34.52 13.82
N ASN A 792 -35.41 -34.35 15.06
CA ASN A 792 -35.14 -33.15 15.86
C ASN A 792 -33.65 -32.97 16.23
N ALA A 793 -32.83 -34.03 16.14
CA ALA A 793 -31.40 -33.96 16.40
C ALA A 793 -30.57 -33.51 15.18
N TRP A 794 -31.20 -33.05 14.10
CA TRP A 794 -30.49 -32.49 12.94
C TRP A 794 -29.51 -31.37 13.35
N SER A 795 -29.85 -30.60 14.39
CA SER A 795 -29.01 -29.50 14.90
C SER A 795 -27.68 -29.96 15.46
N ASP A 796 -27.50 -31.25 15.78
CA ASP A 796 -26.21 -31.80 16.22
C ASP A 796 -25.27 -32.07 15.02
N ILE A 797 -25.83 -32.22 13.82
CA ILE A 797 -25.09 -32.49 12.58
C ILE A 797 -24.70 -31.16 11.91
N TRP A 798 -25.68 -30.28 11.69
CA TRP A 798 -25.46 -28.95 11.13
C TRP A 798 -25.03 -27.96 12.21
N LEU A 799 -24.44 -26.83 11.80
CA LEU A 799 -23.84 -25.87 12.70
C LEU A 799 -24.91 -25.03 13.41
N VAL A 800 -25.24 -25.48 14.62
CA VAL A 800 -26.16 -24.82 15.55
C VAL A 800 -25.57 -24.94 16.95
N VAL A 801 -25.02 -23.84 17.46
CA VAL A 801 -24.27 -23.85 18.73
C VAL A 801 -24.70 -22.74 19.67
N ASP A 802 -24.57 -23.01 20.96
CA ASP A 802 -24.80 -22.03 22.02
C ASP A 802 -23.63 -21.02 22.08
N PRO A 803 -23.86 -19.72 21.84
CA PRO A 803 -22.82 -18.70 21.98
C PRO A 803 -22.20 -18.62 23.38
N GLY A 804 -22.90 -19.06 24.43
CA GLY A 804 -22.35 -19.15 25.78
C GLY A 804 -21.18 -20.14 25.89
N HIS A 805 -21.15 -21.17 25.04
CA HIS A 805 -20.06 -22.14 24.92
C HIS A 805 -19.08 -21.78 23.79
N TYR A 806 -19.57 -21.16 22.72
CA TYR A 806 -18.78 -20.78 21.55
C TYR A 806 -18.96 -19.29 21.20
N PRO A 807 -18.24 -18.38 21.89
CA PRO A 807 -18.47 -16.93 21.77
C PRO A 807 -18.27 -16.35 20.37
N TYR A 808 -17.51 -17.01 19.49
CA TYR A 808 -17.38 -16.62 18.09
C TYR A 808 -18.74 -16.45 17.41
N TYR A 809 -19.75 -17.25 17.81
CA TYR A 809 -21.07 -17.27 17.21
C TYR A 809 -22.06 -16.25 17.78
N GLU A 810 -21.65 -15.42 18.73
CA GLU A 810 -22.51 -14.37 19.28
C GLU A 810 -22.96 -13.37 18.19
N GLY A 811 -24.27 -13.27 17.97
CA GLY A 811 -24.85 -12.45 16.90
C GLY A 811 -24.57 -12.94 15.46
N ARG A 812 -23.96 -14.13 15.29
CA ARG A 812 -23.55 -14.66 13.98
C ARG A 812 -24.41 -15.84 13.54
N THR A 813 -24.28 -16.18 12.26
CA THR A 813 -24.87 -17.40 11.69
C THR A 813 -24.13 -18.61 12.24
N GLY A 814 -24.86 -19.65 12.61
CA GLY A 814 -24.36 -20.83 13.32
C GLY A 814 -24.78 -20.88 14.79
N SER A 815 -25.36 -19.81 15.34
CA SER A 815 -25.93 -19.81 16.69
C SER A 815 -27.30 -20.49 16.74
N ILE A 816 -27.79 -20.79 17.94
CA ILE A 816 -29.15 -21.30 18.17
C ILE A 816 -30.22 -20.38 17.56
N ASP A 817 -30.06 -19.06 17.69
CA ASP A 817 -31.04 -18.08 17.17
C ASP A 817 -30.92 -17.87 15.65
N LYS A 818 -29.78 -18.21 15.06
CA LYS A 818 -29.52 -18.09 13.62
C LYS A 818 -28.79 -19.32 13.07
N PRO A 819 -29.47 -20.48 13.01
CA PRO A 819 -28.87 -21.74 12.59
C PRO A 819 -28.17 -21.66 11.22
N ASP A 820 -27.00 -22.27 11.09
CA ASP A 820 -26.35 -22.50 9.80
C ASP A 820 -26.72 -23.88 9.29
N THR A 821 -27.66 -23.91 8.36
CA THR A 821 -28.16 -25.16 7.76
C THR A 821 -27.30 -25.68 6.62
N THR A 822 -26.12 -25.10 6.35
CA THR A 822 -25.21 -25.54 5.29
C THR A 822 -23.94 -26.16 5.84
N HIS A 823 -23.35 -25.57 6.87
CA HIS A 823 -22.10 -26.05 7.46
C HIS A 823 -22.36 -27.01 8.62
N PHE A 824 -21.33 -27.77 8.99
CA PHE A 824 -21.45 -28.84 9.99
C PHE A 824 -20.68 -28.50 11.24
N GLN A 825 -21.15 -29.08 12.35
CA GLN A 825 -20.32 -29.24 13.54
C GLN A 825 -19.33 -30.40 13.34
N GLU A 826 -18.35 -30.52 14.24
CA GLU A 826 -17.39 -31.62 14.24
C GLU A 826 -18.07 -33.00 14.13
N TYR A 827 -19.14 -33.23 14.90
CA TYR A 827 -19.90 -34.48 14.84
C TYR A 827 -20.48 -34.73 13.45
N GLY A 828 -21.19 -33.76 12.88
CA GLY A 828 -21.77 -33.88 11.54
C GLY A 828 -20.72 -34.11 10.46
N ALA A 829 -19.58 -33.42 10.51
CA ALA A 829 -18.48 -33.61 9.58
C ALA A 829 -17.90 -35.04 9.64
N LYS A 830 -17.74 -35.60 10.85
CA LYS A 830 -17.29 -37.00 11.05
C LYS A 830 -18.31 -37.99 10.52
N VAL A 831 -19.61 -37.77 10.74
CA VAL A 831 -20.66 -38.67 10.21
C VAL A 831 -20.71 -38.63 8.69
N LEU A 832 -20.62 -37.46 8.06
CA LEU A 832 -20.54 -37.35 6.60
C LEU A 832 -19.30 -38.02 6.02
N THR A 833 -18.16 -37.93 6.71
CA THR A 833 -16.94 -38.66 6.35
C THR A 833 -17.19 -40.17 6.33
N GLN A 834 -17.89 -40.71 7.32
CA GLN A 834 -18.25 -42.13 7.34
C GLN A 834 -19.12 -42.52 6.13
N LEU A 835 -20.05 -41.66 5.70
CA LEU A 835 -20.87 -41.92 4.51
C LEU A 835 -20.05 -41.99 3.22
N VAL A 836 -18.98 -41.18 3.11
CA VAL A 836 -18.01 -41.24 2.01
C VAL A 836 -17.20 -42.53 2.06
N VAL A 837 -16.67 -42.88 3.24
CA VAL A 837 -15.85 -44.08 3.47
C VAL A 837 -16.62 -45.37 3.19
N GLU A 838 -17.87 -45.47 3.65
CA GLU A 838 -18.73 -46.64 3.37
C GLU A 838 -19.06 -46.77 1.87
N HIS A 839 -19.17 -45.64 1.15
CA HIS A 839 -19.30 -45.70 -0.30
C HIS A 839 -18.01 -46.18 -0.97
N ILE A 840 -16.84 -45.68 -0.56
CA ILE A 840 -15.54 -46.14 -1.08
C ILE A 840 -15.37 -47.66 -0.90
N LYS A 841 -15.81 -48.19 0.25
CA LYS A 841 -15.75 -49.62 0.57
C LYS A 841 -16.59 -50.48 -0.38
N THR A 842 -17.72 -49.96 -0.83
CA THR A 842 -18.72 -50.71 -1.62
C THR A 842 -18.59 -50.50 -3.12
N ASP A 843 -17.99 -49.39 -3.59
CA ASP A 843 -17.79 -49.13 -5.02
C ASP A 843 -16.63 -49.98 -5.60
N PRO A 844 -16.89 -50.88 -6.57
CA PRO A 844 -15.85 -51.70 -7.19
C PRO A 844 -14.71 -50.90 -7.84
N LYS A 845 -15.00 -49.69 -8.35
CA LYS A 845 -14.01 -48.80 -8.96
C LYS A 845 -13.07 -48.17 -7.94
N LEU A 846 -13.46 -48.13 -6.67
CA LEU A 846 -12.68 -47.58 -5.55
C LEU A 846 -12.05 -48.66 -4.66
N LYS A 847 -12.16 -49.94 -5.02
CA LYS A 847 -11.59 -51.08 -4.27
C LYS A 847 -10.09 -50.96 -3.97
N LYS A 848 -9.31 -50.26 -4.81
CA LYS A 848 -7.90 -49.98 -4.50
C LYS A 848 -7.80 -48.99 -3.34
N LEU A 849 -8.54 -47.88 -3.38
CA LEU A 849 -8.57 -46.90 -2.30
C LEU A 849 -9.09 -47.49 -0.99
N ALA A 850 -10.14 -48.33 -1.04
CA ALA A 850 -10.68 -49.01 0.14
C ALA A 850 -9.61 -49.83 0.88
N ARG A 851 -8.72 -50.51 0.15
CA ARG A 851 -7.59 -51.25 0.75
C ARG A 851 -6.56 -50.34 1.40
N GLU A 852 -6.25 -49.20 0.78
CA GLU A 852 -5.32 -48.20 1.36
C GLU A 852 -5.89 -47.58 2.65
N LEU A 853 -7.21 -47.40 2.70
CA LEU A 853 -7.95 -46.95 3.89
C LEU A 853 -8.15 -48.05 4.96
N LYS A 854 -7.71 -49.29 4.70
CA LYS A 854 -7.86 -50.47 5.57
C LYS A 854 -9.32 -50.82 5.90
N LEU A 855 -10.23 -50.68 4.93
CA LEU A 855 -11.68 -50.88 5.08
C LEU A 855 -12.18 -52.30 4.78
#